data_AF-A0A2V7QP45-F1
#
_entry.id   AF-A0A2V7QP45-F1
#
_cell.length_a   1.000
_cell.length_b   1.000
_cell.length_c   1.000
_cell.angle_alpha   90.00
_cell.angle_beta   90.00
_cell.angle_gamma   90.00
#
_symmetry.space_group_name_H-M   'P 1'
#
loop_
_entity.id
_entity.type
_entity.pdbx_description
1 polymer ?
#
loop_
_entity_poly.entity_id
_entity_poly.type
_entity_poly.pdbx_seq_one_letter_code
_entity_poly.pdbx_strand_id
1 'polypeptide(L)'
;MILRRHPVTFMHKLACRLSLLRARVLATAALVLSVAVVYSCERPITVAGVDNNSVAVFVVTPNAVTLQPNQTQDFVAVGLTAAGDTASISVTWSATGGTVDTGSSGGRHYGYYRNANCGGYRVIATSHPGNLSDTASVTVSGCQVPVAAVTVSPPSASVAVGQTVQLTATPRDANGNALSGRAVTWSSTDTTIARVSGTGLVTGRAAGSATITASSEAKSGAAVVTVQASPPPPGCVVSSLAWVNTPLTAAQTGSFTVEFDATPNGAALDAVTGLSAGPAAAFADLAVIVRFNSGGTIDARNGGAYAASAIAYTAGTSYHFRLAVDVPSHTYSAYVTPAGGAEQTIGTGLAFRTEQNAVASLANWALYSDAGTHTVCNFTLGGGVPPAPVASVDVTPATASLPVGGTVQLVATPRDASGNPLPGRVVTWTSSNTTVATVSATGLVTGQVAGTATITATSEGQNGIAAITVTAAGVPVASVSVTPATAQVFEGKTAQLTATPRDASGNALSGRTVTWASSNTTVATVSASGLVTGKVAGTATITATSEGQSGTSAITVVHVPVASVSVTPATPSVNEGKTVQLTATARDSSGNALSGRTVTWASSNTSVATVSASGLVTGKVAGTATITATSEGQNGTSTVTVVHPPVASVSVTPTSATVPVGSTLQLTATPKDATGSPLTGRTVTWASSNTSVATVSATGLVTGQVAGTAIITATSEGQSGTAAITVTPPGTSQFGHVFIVTEENTDAVDVTSSSMPYLMGLAQQYGLSTQYYANTHPSIGNYFELATGQVLTNNDGSSTIQTVDNVVRELLAAGKTWKSYAENLPNACYLGGDTGGYARKHNVFALLSDVANNATQACNIVPFTQFPTDLANGTLPSFSNIVPNLCNDAHDCSLSTADRWLSANIAPLLASPVFQQDGLLIITFDEAGGDNALGGGRVFWAVISPKAKRGYQSSITYQHPSTLRLILKGLGVTVYPGAAASAPDMSEFFTP
;
A
#
# COMPACT_ATOMS: atom_id res chain seq x y z
N MET A 1 -16.80 1.14 -20.61
CA MET A 1 -17.08 2.41 -21.33
C MET A 1 -17.69 3.33 -20.29
N ILE A 2 -17.01 4.42 -19.90
CA ILE A 2 -16.96 5.04 -18.54
C ILE A 2 -15.53 4.85 -18.03
N LEU A 3 -14.84 5.77 -17.34
CA LEU A 3 -14.94 7.21 -17.06
C LEU A 3 -14.00 7.41 -15.85
N ARG A 4 -13.53 8.65 -15.70
CA ARG A 4 -13.05 9.29 -14.46
C ARG A 4 -11.60 8.99 -14.02
N ARG A 5 -10.71 10.00 -14.03
CA ARG A 5 -10.70 11.29 -13.26
C ARG A 5 -10.36 11.01 -11.78
N HIS A 6 -9.13 11.31 -11.33
CA HIS A 6 -8.66 12.63 -10.80
C HIS A 6 -8.76 12.68 -9.25
N PRO A 7 -8.24 13.70 -8.52
CA PRO A 7 -7.43 14.88 -8.92
C PRO A 7 -6.33 15.34 -7.90
N VAL A 8 -5.69 16.49 -8.26
CA VAL A 8 -5.20 17.67 -7.47
C VAL A 8 -4.07 17.49 -6.44
N THR A 9 -3.14 18.41 -6.14
CA THR A 9 -2.81 19.85 -6.38
C THR A 9 -1.35 20.02 -5.83
N PHE A 10 -0.48 21.02 -6.10
CA PHE A 10 -0.54 22.43 -5.66
C PHE A 10 0.79 23.18 -6.01
N MET A 11 0.77 24.49 -5.76
CA MET A 11 1.60 25.65 -6.13
C MET A 11 3.07 25.80 -5.69
N HIS A 12 3.84 26.47 -6.57
CA HIS A 12 4.66 27.71 -6.39
C HIS A 12 5.95 27.79 -5.52
N LYS A 13 7.03 28.20 -6.21
CA LYS A 13 8.19 29.07 -5.84
C LYS A 13 8.95 28.83 -4.52
N LEU A 14 10.27 28.66 -4.61
CA LEU A 14 11.23 29.75 -4.28
C LEU A 14 12.67 29.40 -4.70
N ALA A 15 13.19 30.24 -5.58
CA ALA A 15 14.56 30.77 -5.70
C ALA A 15 15.83 29.91 -5.47
N CYS A 16 16.75 30.23 -6.37
CA CYS A 16 18.16 30.56 -6.14
C CYS A 16 19.21 29.47 -6.31
N ARG A 17 19.96 29.66 -7.41
CA ARG A 17 21.43 29.66 -7.49
C ARG A 17 22.07 28.32 -7.18
N LEU A 18 22.53 27.58 -8.17
CA LEU A 18 23.84 27.68 -8.84
C LEU A 18 24.04 26.19 -9.27
N SER A 19 24.50 25.76 -10.42
CA SER A 19 25.39 26.34 -11.42
C SER A 19 25.52 25.29 -12.53
N LEU A 20 25.44 25.74 -13.79
CA LEU A 20 26.43 25.49 -14.84
C LEU A 20 27.17 24.14 -14.87
N LEU A 21 26.93 23.33 -15.91
CA LEU A 21 27.82 23.22 -17.10
C LEU A 21 27.49 21.96 -17.90
N ARG A 22 26.87 22.15 -19.08
CA ARG A 22 26.77 21.16 -20.15
C ARG A 22 27.97 21.30 -21.09
N ALA A 23 28.54 20.13 -21.39
CA ALA A 23 29.00 19.65 -22.70
C ALA A 23 29.89 20.57 -23.56
N ARG A 24 31.17 20.19 -23.59
CA ARG A 24 32.10 20.38 -24.71
C ARG A 24 31.51 19.75 -25.98
N VAL A 25 31.86 20.30 -27.16
CA VAL A 25 32.57 19.59 -28.26
C VAL A 25 32.54 20.43 -29.56
N LEU A 26 33.77 20.73 -30.02
CA LEU A 26 34.28 20.93 -31.40
C LEU A 26 33.77 22.10 -32.26
N ALA A 27 34.68 23.04 -32.62
CA ALA A 27 35.51 22.94 -33.84
C ALA A 27 36.42 24.19 -34.03
N THR A 28 37.72 23.95 -34.25
CA THR A 28 38.70 24.61 -35.16
C THR A 28 38.41 26.01 -35.73
N ALA A 29 39.35 26.91 -36.03
CA ALA A 29 40.79 27.16 -35.87
C ALA A 29 41.05 28.54 -36.54
N ALA A 30 42.21 29.18 -36.29
CA ALA A 30 42.73 30.44 -36.89
C ALA A 30 42.10 31.75 -36.37
N LEU A 31 42.78 32.88 -36.13
CA LEU A 31 44.12 33.41 -36.39
C LEU A 31 44.26 34.63 -35.40
N VAL A 32 45.26 34.70 -34.51
CA VAL A 32 46.43 35.63 -34.55
C VAL A 32 46.17 37.12 -34.16
N LEU A 33 46.93 37.57 -33.12
CA LEU A 33 47.37 38.95 -32.73
C LEU A 33 46.30 39.98 -32.32
N SER A 34 46.46 40.93 -31.37
CA SER A 34 47.46 41.41 -30.39
C SER A 34 46.79 42.62 -29.68
N VAL A 35 46.56 42.63 -28.36
CA VAL A 35 47.31 43.33 -27.28
C VAL A 35 47.32 44.89 -27.28
N ALA A 36 46.92 45.44 -26.11
CA ALA A 36 47.30 46.70 -25.42
C ALA A 36 46.69 48.05 -25.88
N VAL A 37 45.91 48.82 -25.08
CA VAL A 37 46.06 49.57 -23.80
C VAL A 37 45.92 51.08 -24.09
N VAL A 38 45.14 51.82 -23.28
CA VAL A 38 45.46 53.11 -22.62
C VAL A 38 44.27 54.07 -22.57
N TYR A 39 44.07 54.57 -21.34
CA TYR A 39 43.16 55.56 -20.79
C TYR A 39 43.37 57.02 -21.30
N SER A 40 42.27 57.78 -21.31
CA SER A 40 42.09 59.24 -21.06
C SER A 40 43.01 60.30 -21.68
N CYS A 41 42.43 61.24 -22.45
CA CYS A 41 42.21 62.63 -22.01
C CYS A 41 41.45 63.47 -23.06
N GLU A 42 40.78 64.49 -22.55
CA GLU A 42 39.85 65.45 -23.16
C GLU A 42 40.43 66.29 -24.30
N ARG A 43 39.58 66.71 -25.26
CA ARG A 43 39.44 68.14 -25.62
C ARG A 43 38.13 68.45 -26.37
N PRO A 44 37.48 69.61 -26.10
CA PRO A 44 36.16 69.97 -26.59
C PRO A 44 36.21 70.80 -27.89
N ILE A 45 35.16 70.71 -28.70
CA ILE A 45 34.91 71.64 -29.81
C ILE A 45 33.76 72.57 -29.39
N THR A 46 34.07 73.86 -29.30
CA THR A 46 33.12 74.96 -29.19
C THR A 46 32.92 75.59 -30.58
N VAL A 47 31.66 75.77 -30.99
CA VAL A 47 31.28 76.89 -31.87
C VAL A 47 30.16 77.65 -31.16
N ALA A 48 30.36 78.96 -31.10
CA ALA A 48 29.77 79.88 -30.14
C ALA A 48 28.36 80.36 -30.51
N GLY A 49 27.57 80.67 -29.47
CA GLY A 49 26.59 81.76 -29.49
C GLY A 49 25.10 81.38 -29.52
N VAL A 50 24.57 80.72 -28.48
CA VAL A 50 23.14 80.81 -28.09
C VAL A 50 23.01 80.65 -26.57
N ASP A 51 22.15 81.44 -25.92
CA ASP A 51 21.93 81.49 -24.46
C ASP A 51 21.63 80.11 -23.83
N ASN A 52 22.58 79.59 -23.06
CA ASN A 52 22.60 78.20 -22.54
C ASN A 52 21.69 77.91 -21.33
N ASN A 53 20.74 78.81 -20.99
CA ASN A 53 19.80 78.61 -19.88
C ASN A 53 18.31 78.66 -20.30
N SER A 54 18.02 78.69 -21.60
CA SER A 54 16.65 78.59 -22.10
C SER A 54 16.31 77.14 -22.47
N VAL A 55 15.26 76.58 -21.87
CA VAL A 55 14.72 75.28 -22.29
C VAL A 55 13.98 75.51 -23.59
N ALA A 56 14.47 74.92 -24.68
CA ALA A 56 13.87 75.05 -26.00
C ALA A 56 12.81 73.96 -26.23
N VAL A 57 13.02 72.77 -25.66
CA VAL A 57 12.09 71.64 -25.76
C VAL A 57 11.97 70.97 -24.40
N PHE A 58 10.73 70.76 -23.93
CA PHE A 58 10.44 70.06 -22.69
C PHE A 58 9.49 68.90 -23.00
N VAL A 59 9.87 67.67 -22.63
CA VAL A 59 9.12 66.46 -23.00
C VAL A 59 8.88 65.59 -21.79
N VAL A 60 7.64 65.09 -21.67
CA VAL A 60 7.23 64.04 -20.74
C VAL A 60 7.13 62.72 -21.47
N THR A 61 7.77 61.68 -20.94
CA THR A 61 7.74 60.32 -21.50
C THR A 61 7.37 59.29 -20.44
N PRO A 62 6.51 58.31 -20.75
CA PRO A 62 5.75 58.17 -22.01
C PRO A 62 4.70 59.28 -22.17
N ASN A 63 4.38 59.69 -23.39
CA ASN A 63 3.38 60.74 -23.67
C ASN A 63 1.93 60.20 -23.66
N ALA A 64 1.75 58.88 -23.71
CA ALA A 64 0.47 58.23 -23.46
C ALA A 64 0.65 56.86 -22.81
N VAL A 65 -0.23 56.48 -21.89
CA VAL A 65 -0.27 55.15 -21.29
C VAL A 65 -1.70 54.68 -21.08
N THR A 66 -1.93 53.38 -21.19
CA THR A 66 -3.18 52.75 -20.76
C THR A 66 -2.89 51.86 -19.55
N LEU A 67 -3.64 52.08 -18.46
CA LEU A 67 -3.47 51.39 -17.19
C LEU A 67 -4.74 50.60 -16.84
N GLN A 68 -4.58 49.53 -16.07
CA GLN A 68 -5.70 48.94 -15.33
C GLN A 68 -5.94 49.71 -14.02
N PRO A 69 -7.15 49.65 -13.43
CA PRO A 69 -7.43 50.25 -12.12
C PRO A 69 -6.36 49.93 -11.07
N ASN A 70 -5.81 50.97 -10.42
CA ASN A 70 -4.74 50.95 -9.41
C ASN A 70 -3.33 50.56 -9.90
N GLN A 71 -3.13 50.32 -11.19
CA GLN A 71 -1.79 50.16 -11.74
C GLN A 71 -1.03 51.49 -11.69
N THR A 72 0.25 51.44 -11.29
CA THR A 72 1.14 52.62 -11.22
C THR A 72 1.94 52.77 -12.52
N GLN A 73 2.23 54.01 -12.92
CA GLN A 73 3.12 54.33 -14.05
C GLN A 73 4.05 55.49 -13.71
N ASP A 74 5.32 55.29 -14.02
CA ASP A 74 6.35 56.32 -13.88
C ASP A 74 6.42 57.15 -15.17
N PHE A 75 6.45 58.47 -15.00
CA PHE A 75 6.71 59.44 -16.05
C PHE A 75 8.04 60.12 -15.78
N VAL A 76 8.78 60.41 -16.84
CA VAL A 76 10.05 61.15 -16.78
C VAL A 76 9.90 62.43 -17.59
N ALA A 77 10.33 63.54 -17.02
CA ALA A 77 10.41 64.82 -17.70
C ALA A 77 11.86 65.26 -17.87
N VAL A 78 12.20 65.74 -19.07
CA VAL A 78 13.53 66.25 -19.43
C VAL A 78 13.38 67.54 -20.23
N GLY A 79 14.12 68.58 -19.84
CA GLY A 79 14.28 69.80 -20.63
C GLY A 79 15.56 69.74 -21.45
N LEU A 80 15.50 70.15 -22.70
CA LEU A 80 16.64 70.26 -23.62
C LEU A 80 16.80 71.71 -24.06
N THR A 81 18.05 72.17 -24.19
CA THR A 81 18.39 73.48 -24.77
C THR A 81 18.21 73.45 -26.30
N ALA A 82 18.30 74.60 -26.97
CA ALA A 82 18.23 74.67 -28.43
C ALA A 82 19.35 73.89 -29.15
N ALA A 83 20.47 73.61 -28.46
CA ALA A 83 21.56 72.79 -28.96
C ALA A 83 21.31 71.28 -28.79
N GLY A 84 20.27 70.88 -28.06
CA GLY A 84 19.93 69.48 -27.77
C GLY A 84 20.55 68.90 -26.50
N ASP A 85 21.34 69.68 -25.75
CA ASP A 85 21.89 69.28 -24.45
C ASP A 85 20.81 69.32 -23.35
N THR A 86 20.94 68.49 -22.32
CA THR A 86 20.02 68.50 -21.16
C THR A 86 20.15 69.79 -20.36
N ALA A 87 19.05 70.54 -20.25
CA ALA A 87 18.96 71.75 -19.47
C ALA A 87 18.72 71.44 -17.99
N SER A 88 19.42 72.15 -17.09
CA SER A 88 19.22 72.02 -15.65
C SER A 88 17.96 72.77 -15.22
N ILE A 89 16.88 72.04 -14.90
CA ILE A 89 15.56 72.58 -14.53
C ILE A 89 15.05 71.98 -13.21
N SER A 90 13.94 72.49 -12.71
CA SER A 90 13.06 71.80 -11.76
C SER A 90 11.68 71.55 -12.39
N VAL A 91 10.98 70.50 -11.93
CA VAL A 91 9.69 70.08 -12.53
C VAL A 91 8.63 69.88 -11.46
N THR A 92 7.48 70.50 -11.67
CA THR A 92 6.27 70.27 -10.85
C THR A 92 5.31 69.37 -11.62
N TRP A 93 4.72 68.39 -10.94
CA TRP A 93 3.76 67.44 -11.54
C TRP A 93 2.35 67.62 -10.98
N SER A 94 1.35 67.41 -11.84
CA SER A 94 -0.06 67.35 -11.45
C SER A 94 -0.83 66.36 -12.31
N ALA A 95 -2.03 65.96 -11.88
CA ALA A 95 -2.92 65.14 -12.71
C ALA A 95 -4.37 65.60 -12.60
N THR A 96 -5.16 65.39 -13.66
CA THR A 96 -6.59 65.72 -13.69
C THR A 96 -7.48 64.73 -12.90
N GLY A 97 -6.89 63.66 -12.38
CA GLY A 97 -7.51 62.68 -11.48
C GLY A 97 -6.51 61.57 -11.14
N GLY A 98 -6.59 60.98 -9.95
CA GLY A 98 -5.54 60.10 -9.40
C GLY A 98 -4.51 60.86 -8.57
N THR A 99 -3.41 60.21 -8.21
CA THR A 99 -2.30 60.82 -7.44
C THR A 99 -0.98 60.71 -8.21
N VAL A 100 -0.14 61.76 -8.13
CA VAL A 100 1.24 61.76 -8.66
C VAL A 100 2.20 62.12 -7.53
N ASP A 101 3.11 61.21 -7.20
CA ASP A 101 4.23 61.48 -6.27
C ASP A 101 5.50 61.82 -7.08
N THR A 102 6.42 62.65 -6.56
CA THR A 102 7.54 63.20 -7.36
C THR A 102 8.92 62.97 -6.75
N GLY A 103 9.96 62.91 -7.60
CA GLY A 103 11.37 62.80 -7.20
C GLY A 103 12.34 63.22 -8.32
N SER A 104 13.56 63.64 -7.98
CA SER A 104 14.57 64.13 -8.97
C SER A 104 15.95 63.52 -8.71
N SER A 105 16.62 63.01 -9.76
CA SER A 105 18.00 62.49 -9.66
C SER A 105 18.71 62.52 -11.02
N GLY A 106 19.96 62.99 -11.06
CA GLY A 106 20.82 62.98 -12.25
C GLY A 106 20.30 63.81 -13.44
N GLY A 107 19.61 64.94 -13.19
CA GLY A 107 19.05 65.80 -14.24
C GLY A 107 17.73 65.30 -14.87
N ARG A 108 17.16 64.21 -14.35
CA ARG A 108 15.83 63.70 -14.72
C ARG A 108 14.86 63.84 -13.56
N HIS A 109 13.63 64.26 -13.86
CA HIS A 109 12.56 64.43 -12.89
C HIS A 109 11.47 63.38 -13.13
N TYR A 110 11.05 62.68 -12.08
CA TYR A 110 10.12 61.56 -12.14
C TYR A 110 8.79 61.91 -11.48
N GLY A 111 7.68 61.53 -12.11
CA GLY A 111 6.33 61.57 -11.55
C GLY A 111 5.69 60.17 -11.56
N TYR A 112 5.31 59.66 -10.39
CA TYR A 112 4.75 58.33 -10.18
C TYR A 112 3.23 58.39 -10.08
N TYR A 113 2.51 58.04 -11.16
CA TYR A 113 1.06 58.16 -11.25
C TYR A 113 0.31 56.87 -10.88
N ARG A 114 -0.81 56.98 -10.15
CA ARG A 114 -1.79 55.89 -9.97
C ARG A 114 -3.23 56.41 -9.91
N ASN A 115 -4.17 55.59 -10.38
CA ASN A 115 -5.60 55.89 -10.26
C ASN A 115 -6.46 54.61 -10.26
N ALA A 116 -7.44 54.55 -9.35
CA ALA A 116 -8.37 53.42 -9.21
C ALA A 116 -9.57 53.50 -10.18
N ASN A 117 -9.93 54.71 -10.62
CA ASN A 117 -11.15 54.93 -11.38
C ASN A 117 -10.87 54.85 -12.89
N CYS A 118 -11.74 54.16 -13.62
CA CYS A 118 -11.66 54.10 -15.07
C CYS A 118 -12.03 55.44 -15.71
N GLY A 119 -11.29 55.84 -16.73
CA GLY A 119 -11.47 57.11 -17.43
C GLY A 119 -10.20 57.60 -18.12
N GLY A 120 -10.33 58.67 -18.90
CA GLY A 120 -9.20 59.40 -19.46
C GLY A 120 -8.76 60.52 -18.51
N TYR A 121 -7.48 60.52 -18.15
CA TYR A 121 -6.82 61.49 -17.28
C TYR A 121 -5.59 62.06 -17.97
N ARG A 122 -5.10 63.18 -17.48
CA ARG A 122 -3.86 63.82 -17.96
C ARG A 122 -2.90 63.94 -16.80
N VAL A 123 -1.64 63.57 -17.01
CA VAL A 123 -0.52 63.82 -16.11
C VAL A 123 0.34 64.91 -16.75
N ILE A 124 0.48 66.03 -16.07
CA ILE A 124 1.08 67.25 -16.59
C ILE A 124 2.35 67.52 -15.81
N ALA A 125 3.47 67.68 -16.50
CA ALA A 125 4.72 68.17 -15.93
C ALA A 125 4.99 69.58 -16.44
N THR A 126 5.51 70.46 -15.59
CA THR A 126 5.85 71.85 -15.94
C THR A 126 7.25 72.19 -15.47
N SER A 127 8.11 72.68 -16.38
CA SER A 127 9.49 73.05 -16.12
C SER A 127 9.65 74.45 -15.52
N HIS A 128 10.62 74.63 -14.63
CA HIS A 128 11.01 75.92 -14.06
C HIS A 128 12.54 76.05 -14.04
N PRO A 129 13.12 77.18 -14.48
CA PRO A 129 12.46 78.32 -15.12
C PRO A 129 11.95 77.99 -16.54
N GLY A 130 11.05 78.81 -17.08
CA GLY A 130 10.55 78.71 -18.46
C GLY A 130 9.09 78.29 -18.63
N ASN A 131 8.45 77.74 -17.59
CA ASN A 131 7.02 77.36 -17.53
C ASN A 131 6.50 76.55 -18.74
N LEU A 132 7.39 75.84 -19.42
CA LEU A 132 6.99 74.93 -20.48
C LEU A 132 6.35 73.71 -19.84
N SER A 133 5.19 73.31 -20.35
CA SER A 133 4.47 72.14 -19.86
C SER A 133 4.31 71.14 -20.98
N ASP A 134 4.51 69.86 -20.65
CA ASP A 134 4.13 68.76 -21.52
C ASP A 134 3.20 67.82 -20.76
N THR A 135 2.29 67.19 -21.50
CA THR A 135 1.18 66.42 -20.93
C THR A 135 1.19 65.00 -21.46
N ALA A 136 1.29 64.05 -20.54
CA ALA A 136 1.00 62.66 -20.84
C ALA A 136 -0.49 62.37 -20.67
N SER A 137 -1.06 61.61 -21.60
CA SER A 137 -2.45 61.13 -21.53
C SER A 137 -2.51 59.73 -20.90
N VAL A 138 -3.32 59.56 -19.86
CA VAL A 138 -3.48 58.29 -19.16
C VAL A 138 -4.90 57.80 -19.30
N THR A 139 -5.09 56.61 -19.88
CA THR A 139 -6.41 55.98 -19.91
C THR A 139 -6.44 54.81 -18.94
N VAL A 140 -7.22 54.91 -17.87
CA VAL A 140 -7.50 53.77 -17.00
C VAL A 140 -8.69 53.02 -17.59
N SER A 141 -8.48 51.80 -18.09
CA SER A 141 -9.51 50.99 -18.75
C SER A 141 -9.54 49.58 -18.18
N GLY A 142 -10.68 48.88 -18.29
CA GLY A 142 -10.83 47.49 -17.82
C GLY A 142 -11.71 47.27 -16.58
N CYS A 143 -12.50 48.27 -16.15
CA CYS A 143 -13.51 48.06 -15.10
C CYS A 143 -14.66 47.18 -15.61
N GLN A 144 -15.06 46.17 -14.83
CA GLN A 144 -16.20 45.32 -15.16
C GLN A 144 -17.53 46.11 -15.08
N VAL A 145 -18.26 46.21 -16.20
CA VAL A 145 -19.62 46.81 -16.24
C VAL A 145 -20.62 45.84 -15.62
N PRO A 146 -21.27 46.15 -14.48
CA PRO A 146 -22.14 45.20 -13.78
C PRO A 146 -23.38 44.84 -14.59
N VAL A 147 -23.88 43.62 -14.44
CA VAL A 147 -25.15 43.20 -15.05
C VAL A 147 -26.32 43.94 -14.39
N ALA A 148 -27.07 44.70 -15.17
CA ALA A 148 -28.27 45.41 -14.71
C ALA A 148 -29.54 44.57 -14.89
N ALA A 149 -29.62 43.75 -15.95
CA ALA A 149 -30.74 42.87 -16.25
C ALA A 149 -30.29 41.60 -16.99
N VAL A 150 -31.10 40.53 -16.93
CA VAL A 150 -30.93 39.34 -17.75
C VAL A 150 -32.19 39.16 -18.60
N THR A 151 -32.04 39.13 -19.92
CA THR A 151 -33.17 38.87 -20.83
C THR A 151 -33.10 37.43 -21.31
N VAL A 152 -34.19 36.66 -21.18
CA VAL A 152 -34.31 35.30 -21.72
C VAL A 152 -35.12 35.34 -23.02
N SER A 153 -34.61 34.72 -24.07
CA SER A 153 -35.25 34.64 -25.39
C SER A 153 -35.32 33.19 -25.90
N PRO A 154 -36.48 32.75 -26.44
CA PRO A 154 -37.76 33.46 -26.40
C PRO A 154 -38.34 33.57 -24.96
N PRO A 155 -39.18 34.58 -24.64
CA PRO A 155 -39.78 34.76 -23.31
C PRO A 155 -40.84 33.70 -22.97
N SER A 156 -41.30 32.95 -23.96
CA SER A 156 -42.05 31.71 -23.79
C SER A 156 -41.73 30.74 -24.93
N ALA A 157 -41.85 29.44 -24.66
CA ALA A 157 -41.62 28.40 -25.66
C ALA A 157 -42.61 27.24 -25.49
N SER A 158 -42.96 26.60 -26.60
CA SER A 158 -43.74 25.36 -26.61
C SER A 158 -42.87 24.20 -27.08
N VAL A 159 -42.90 23.08 -26.37
CA VAL A 159 -42.10 21.89 -26.71
C VAL A 159 -42.92 20.63 -26.45
N ALA A 160 -42.86 19.63 -27.32
CA ALA A 160 -43.54 18.36 -27.05
C ALA A 160 -42.79 17.55 -25.97
N VAL A 161 -43.48 16.67 -25.24
CA VAL A 161 -42.83 15.71 -24.35
C VAL A 161 -41.73 14.94 -25.11
N GLY A 162 -40.52 14.88 -24.54
CA GLY A 162 -39.34 14.26 -25.14
C GLY A 162 -38.54 15.15 -26.10
N GLN A 163 -39.08 16.31 -26.52
CA GLN A 163 -38.38 17.26 -27.37
C GLN A 163 -37.64 18.32 -26.55
N THR A 164 -36.74 19.04 -27.21
CA THR A 164 -35.94 20.10 -26.58
C THR A 164 -36.17 21.45 -27.25
N VAL A 165 -36.13 22.52 -26.46
CA VAL A 165 -36.09 23.90 -26.94
C VAL A 165 -34.93 24.65 -26.29
N GLN A 166 -34.19 25.43 -27.08
CA GLN A 166 -33.04 26.19 -26.60
C GLN A 166 -33.50 27.59 -26.18
N LEU A 167 -33.23 27.96 -24.93
CA LEU A 167 -33.37 29.32 -24.45
C LEU A 167 -32.00 30.01 -24.43
N THR A 168 -31.96 31.29 -24.75
CA THR A 168 -30.75 32.12 -24.70
C THR A 168 -30.94 33.20 -23.65
N ALA A 169 -30.00 33.31 -22.72
CA ALA A 169 -29.97 34.40 -21.75
C ALA A 169 -28.88 35.40 -22.13
N THR A 170 -29.25 36.68 -22.22
CA THR A 170 -28.35 37.78 -22.49
C THR A 170 -28.31 38.71 -21.28
N PRO A 171 -27.25 38.66 -20.46
CA PRO A 171 -26.99 39.68 -19.45
C PRO A 171 -26.75 41.03 -20.13
N ARG A 172 -27.34 42.10 -19.61
CA ARG A 172 -27.25 43.45 -20.16
C ARG A 172 -26.78 44.45 -19.12
N ASP A 173 -26.03 45.46 -19.53
CA ASP A 173 -25.68 46.60 -18.69
C ASP A 173 -26.89 47.54 -18.48
N ALA A 174 -26.70 48.60 -17.69
CA ALA A 174 -27.75 49.59 -17.41
C ALA A 174 -28.24 50.34 -18.67
N ASN A 175 -27.44 50.36 -19.74
CA ASN A 175 -27.77 50.98 -21.01
C ASN A 175 -28.45 50.00 -21.98
N GLY A 176 -28.67 48.74 -21.56
CA GLY A 176 -29.29 47.70 -22.37
C GLY A 176 -28.35 46.98 -23.34
N ASN A 177 -27.04 47.26 -23.31
CA ASN A 177 -26.06 46.57 -24.16
C ASN A 177 -25.79 45.17 -23.63
N ALA A 178 -25.62 44.20 -24.53
CA ALA A 178 -25.29 42.83 -24.14
C ALA A 178 -23.87 42.73 -23.55
N LEU A 179 -23.76 42.08 -22.40
CA LEU A 179 -22.50 41.80 -21.71
C LEU A 179 -22.08 40.36 -22.01
N SER A 180 -20.91 40.19 -22.64
CA SER A 180 -20.31 38.87 -22.90
C SER A 180 -19.42 38.41 -21.74
N GLY A 181 -19.19 37.09 -21.63
CA GLY A 181 -18.33 36.50 -20.59
C GLY A 181 -18.94 36.44 -19.18
N ARG A 182 -20.22 36.79 -19.02
CA ARG A 182 -20.95 36.73 -17.75
C ARG A 182 -21.50 35.33 -17.49
N ALA A 183 -21.32 34.83 -16.27
CA ALA A 183 -21.80 33.50 -15.89
C ALA A 183 -23.32 33.52 -15.70
N VAL A 184 -24.02 32.67 -16.46
CA VAL A 184 -25.47 32.49 -16.34
C VAL A 184 -25.76 31.11 -15.72
N THR A 185 -26.61 31.09 -14.70
CA THR A 185 -27.16 29.86 -14.13
C THR A 185 -28.62 29.70 -14.48
N TRP A 186 -29.06 28.46 -14.72
CA TRP A 186 -30.42 28.14 -15.13
C TRP A 186 -31.13 27.26 -14.10
N SER A 187 -32.42 27.48 -13.90
CA SER A 187 -33.28 26.70 -13.01
C SER A 187 -34.67 26.52 -13.61
N SER A 188 -35.39 25.48 -13.19
CA SER A 188 -36.78 25.22 -13.55
C SER A 188 -37.61 25.13 -12.28
N THR A 189 -38.83 25.70 -12.30
CA THR A 189 -39.78 25.57 -11.19
C THR A 189 -40.27 24.14 -11.00
N ASP A 190 -40.33 23.35 -12.06
CA ASP A 190 -40.70 21.94 -12.01
C ASP A 190 -39.87 21.12 -13.01
N THR A 191 -38.87 20.41 -12.49
CA THR A 191 -37.98 19.57 -13.30
C THR A 191 -38.63 18.28 -13.80
N THR A 192 -39.79 17.92 -13.27
CA THR A 192 -40.59 16.78 -13.76
C THR A 192 -41.38 17.16 -15.02
N ILE A 193 -41.76 18.43 -15.15
CA ILE A 193 -42.41 18.98 -16.36
C ILE A 193 -41.37 19.39 -17.40
N ALA A 194 -40.42 20.26 -17.05
CA ALA A 194 -39.37 20.71 -17.97
C ALA A 194 -38.02 20.84 -17.27
N ARG A 195 -36.99 20.18 -17.80
CA ARG A 195 -35.63 20.23 -17.23
C ARG A 195 -34.74 21.12 -18.09
N VAL A 196 -34.08 22.09 -17.47
CA VAL A 196 -33.09 22.96 -18.14
C VAL A 196 -31.66 22.54 -17.83
N SER A 197 -30.79 22.60 -18.83
CA SER A 197 -29.35 22.38 -18.69
C SER A 197 -28.59 23.67 -18.37
N GLY A 198 -27.30 23.56 -18.02
CA GLY A 198 -26.45 24.73 -17.76
C GLY A 198 -26.25 25.67 -18.97
N THR A 199 -26.58 25.22 -20.19
CA THR A 199 -26.49 26.03 -21.41
C THR A 199 -27.83 26.60 -21.85
N GLY A 200 -28.91 26.44 -21.07
CA GLY A 200 -30.25 26.92 -21.41
C GLY A 200 -31.06 26.00 -22.32
N LEU A 201 -30.56 24.79 -22.64
CA LEU A 201 -31.35 23.79 -23.36
C LEU A 201 -32.40 23.18 -22.42
N VAL A 202 -33.68 23.33 -22.74
CA VAL A 202 -34.81 22.81 -21.98
C VAL A 202 -35.36 21.56 -22.64
N THR A 203 -35.56 20.49 -21.87
CA THR A 203 -36.18 19.24 -22.31
C THR A 203 -37.57 19.10 -21.69
N GLY A 204 -38.60 18.96 -22.52
CA GLY A 204 -39.96 18.64 -22.06
C GLY A 204 -40.04 17.20 -21.57
N ARG A 205 -40.52 16.98 -20.35
CA ARG A 205 -40.55 15.67 -19.68
C ARG A 205 -41.96 15.16 -19.41
N ALA A 206 -42.88 16.05 -19.06
CA ALA A 206 -44.29 15.74 -18.87
C ALA A 206 -45.13 16.93 -19.34
N ALA A 207 -46.37 16.67 -19.78
CA ALA A 207 -47.27 17.74 -20.18
C ALA A 207 -47.55 18.68 -19.00
N GLY A 208 -47.51 19.99 -19.23
CA GLY A 208 -47.64 21.00 -18.20
C GLY A 208 -46.84 22.26 -18.54
N SER A 209 -46.74 23.21 -17.61
CA SER A 209 -45.89 24.39 -17.78
C SER A 209 -44.88 24.49 -16.64
N ALA A 210 -43.66 24.91 -16.98
CA ALA A 210 -42.62 25.23 -16.02
C ALA A 210 -41.95 26.56 -16.38
N THR A 211 -41.64 27.36 -15.37
CA THR A 211 -40.91 28.61 -15.55
C THR A 211 -39.42 28.33 -15.47
N ILE A 212 -38.69 28.72 -16.50
CA ILE A 212 -37.25 28.56 -16.62
C ILE A 212 -36.58 29.91 -16.35
N THR A 213 -35.78 29.99 -15.28
CA THR A 213 -35.14 31.22 -14.83
C THR A 213 -33.64 31.18 -15.08
N ALA A 214 -33.12 32.20 -15.75
CA ALA A 214 -31.70 32.47 -15.96
C ALA A 214 -31.22 33.59 -15.02
N SER A 215 -30.14 33.38 -14.29
CA SER A 215 -29.61 34.33 -13.31
C SER A 215 -28.13 34.65 -13.56
N SER A 216 -27.74 35.92 -13.42
CA SER A 216 -26.36 36.42 -13.50
C SER A 216 -26.20 37.62 -12.57
N GLU A 217 -25.17 37.63 -11.71
CA GLU A 217 -24.84 38.74 -10.78
C GLU A 217 -26.06 39.30 -10.02
N ALA A 218 -26.84 38.39 -9.41
CA ALA A 218 -28.07 38.69 -8.65
C ALA A 218 -29.25 39.27 -9.46
N LYS A 219 -29.13 39.38 -10.79
CA LYS A 219 -30.24 39.69 -11.70
C LYS A 219 -30.75 38.42 -12.35
N SER A 220 -32.02 38.38 -12.70
CA SER A 220 -32.62 37.23 -13.37
C SER A 220 -33.62 37.65 -14.44
N GLY A 221 -33.82 36.75 -15.40
CA GLY A 221 -34.89 36.77 -16.39
C GLY A 221 -35.50 35.39 -16.48
N ALA A 222 -36.77 35.31 -16.85
CA ALA A 222 -37.48 34.04 -16.91
C ALA A 222 -38.21 33.87 -18.25
N ALA A 223 -38.41 32.62 -18.65
CA ALA A 223 -39.28 32.24 -19.74
C ALA A 223 -40.24 31.12 -19.31
N VAL A 224 -41.48 31.17 -19.76
CA VAL A 224 -42.46 30.10 -19.50
C VAL A 224 -42.34 29.05 -20.60
N VAL A 225 -42.04 27.81 -20.24
CA VAL A 225 -42.01 26.69 -21.17
C VAL A 225 -43.24 25.82 -20.96
N THR A 226 -44.10 25.76 -21.97
CA THR A 226 -45.26 24.87 -22.00
C THR A 226 -44.87 23.59 -22.72
N VAL A 227 -44.92 22.47 -22.00
CA VAL A 227 -44.69 21.15 -22.56
C VAL A 227 -46.02 20.60 -23.04
N GLN A 228 -46.19 20.51 -24.36
CA GLN A 228 -47.39 19.96 -24.97
C GLN A 228 -47.37 18.44 -24.88
N ALA A 229 -48.51 17.86 -24.51
CA ALA A 229 -48.74 16.43 -24.68
C ALA A 229 -48.51 16.08 -26.17
N SER A 230 -47.83 14.97 -26.43
CA SER A 230 -47.72 14.46 -27.80
C SER A 230 -49.13 14.17 -28.33
N PRO A 231 -49.49 14.62 -29.55
CA PRO A 231 -50.77 14.23 -30.13
C PRO A 231 -50.84 12.69 -30.18
N PRO A 232 -51.96 12.07 -29.79
CA PRO A 232 -52.09 10.62 -29.83
C PRO A 232 -51.82 10.11 -31.25
N PRO A 233 -51.21 8.92 -31.41
CA PRO A 233 -51.06 8.30 -32.71
C PRO A 233 -52.42 8.21 -33.44
N PRO A 234 -52.49 8.32 -34.77
CA PRO A 234 -53.74 8.23 -35.51
C PRO A 234 -54.50 6.94 -35.17
N GLY A 235 -55.78 7.05 -34.79
CA GLY A 235 -56.60 5.93 -34.35
C GLY A 235 -56.58 5.65 -32.83
N CYS A 236 -55.88 6.47 -32.05
CA CYS A 236 -55.86 6.39 -30.58
C CYS A 236 -56.67 7.52 -29.93
N VAL A 237 -57.30 7.22 -28.79
CA VAL A 237 -58.11 8.13 -27.98
C VAL A 237 -57.48 8.27 -26.60
N VAL A 238 -57.36 9.49 -26.06
CA VAL A 238 -56.79 9.76 -24.73
C VAL A 238 -57.90 10.10 -23.75
N SER A 239 -57.87 9.53 -22.55
CA SER A 239 -58.81 9.87 -21.49
C SER A 239 -58.62 11.31 -21.01
N SER A 240 -59.66 11.87 -20.40
CA SER A 240 -59.60 13.19 -19.78
C SER A 240 -60.54 13.28 -18.57
N LEU A 241 -60.55 14.44 -17.91
CA LEU A 241 -61.54 14.79 -16.88
C LEU A 241 -62.96 14.99 -17.45
N ALA A 242 -63.12 14.95 -18.78
CA ALA A 242 -64.38 14.85 -19.48
C ALA A 242 -64.52 13.47 -20.14
N TRP A 243 -65.76 12.97 -20.21
CA TRP A 243 -66.06 11.70 -20.88
C TRP A 243 -65.71 11.76 -22.37
N VAL A 244 -64.82 10.86 -22.78
CA VAL A 244 -64.44 10.70 -24.19
C VAL A 244 -65.15 9.47 -24.74
N ASN A 245 -66.15 9.70 -25.59
CA ASN A 245 -67.05 8.67 -26.10
C ASN A 245 -66.76 8.36 -27.57
N THR A 246 -66.75 7.08 -27.91
CA THR A 246 -66.63 6.61 -29.29
C THR A 246 -67.70 5.55 -29.55
N PRO A 247 -68.57 5.75 -30.56
CA PRO A 247 -69.60 4.78 -30.89
C PRO A 247 -68.99 3.50 -31.45
N LEU A 248 -69.59 2.37 -31.14
CA LEU A 248 -69.30 1.10 -31.78
C LEU A 248 -69.87 1.10 -33.21
N THR A 249 -69.26 0.32 -34.10
CA THR A 249 -69.73 0.17 -35.49
C THR A 249 -71.12 -0.45 -35.59
N ALA A 250 -71.53 -1.24 -34.59
CA ALA A 250 -72.89 -1.74 -34.41
C ALA A 250 -73.19 -1.98 -32.92
N ALA A 251 -74.46 -1.82 -32.52
CA ALA A 251 -74.94 -2.21 -31.20
C ALA A 251 -74.89 -3.73 -31.04
N GLN A 252 -74.31 -4.21 -29.94
CA GLN A 252 -74.12 -5.61 -29.62
C GLN A 252 -75.17 -6.08 -28.62
N THR A 253 -75.94 -7.10 -28.98
CA THR A 253 -77.02 -7.68 -28.15
C THR A 253 -76.73 -9.11 -27.70
N GLY A 254 -75.73 -9.76 -28.31
CA GLY A 254 -75.32 -11.15 -28.01
C GLY A 254 -73.98 -11.21 -27.28
N SER A 255 -73.32 -12.36 -27.41
CA SER A 255 -71.92 -12.49 -27.00
C SER A 255 -70.98 -11.94 -28.07
N PHE A 256 -69.98 -11.18 -27.65
CA PHE A 256 -68.96 -10.60 -28.52
C PHE A 256 -67.64 -10.41 -27.76
N THR A 257 -66.55 -10.20 -28.50
CA THR A 257 -65.24 -9.89 -27.90
C THR A 257 -64.82 -8.47 -28.25
N VAL A 258 -64.21 -7.79 -27.28
CA VAL A 258 -63.58 -6.48 -27.46
C VAL A 258 -62.09 -6.60 -27.18
N GLU A 259 -61.27 -6.05 -28.07
CA GLU A 259 -59.82 -5.95 -27.89
C GLU A 259 -59.35 -4.52 -28.09
N PHE A 260 -58.40 -4.06 -27.27
CA PHE A 260 -57.77 -2.75 -27.39
C PHE A 260 -56.44 -2.69 -26.65
N ASP A 261 -55.56 -1.77 -27.05
CA ASP A 261 -54.30 -1.50 -26.35
C ASP A 261 -54.45 -0.23 -25.49
N ALA A 262 -54.14 -0.29 -24.21
CA ALA A 262 -54.21 0.87 -23.31
C ALA A 262 -52.85 1.16 -22.66
N THR A 263 -52.43 2.43 -22.71
CA THR A 263 -51.14 2.91 -22.19
C THR A 263 -51.38 3.97 -21.11
N PRO A 264 -51.02 3.75 -19.83
CA PRO A 264 -51.16 4.74 -18.78
C PRO A 264 -50.08 5.82 -18.92
N ASN A 265 -50.44 7.10 -19.00
CA ASN A 265 -49.49 8.20 -19.26
C ASN A 265 -48.79 8.75 -17.99
N GLY A 266 -49.01 8.13 -16.83
CA GLY A 266 -48.48 8.54 -15.52
C GLY A 266 -48.44 7.37 -14.53
N ALA A 267 -47.91 7.59 -13.33
CA ALA A 267 -47.66 6.53 -12.34
C ALA A 267 -48.72 6.42 -11.21
N ALA A 268 -49.68 7.35 -11.16
CA ALA A 268 -50.77 7.38 -10.19
C ALA A 268 -52.08 7.78 -10.89
N LEU A 269 -52.61 6.86 -11.70
CA LEU A 269 -53.84 7.06 -12.46
C LEU A 269 -55.05 6.60 -11.68
N ASP A 270 -56.20 7.23 -11.92
CA ASP A 270 -57.50 6.62 -11.69
C ASP A 270 -58.30 6.79 -12.98
N ALA A 271 -58.14 5.84 -13.89
CA ALA A 271 -58.56 5.98 -15.28
C ALA A 271 -59.22 4.69 -15.81
N VAL A 272 -60.39 4.85 -16.42
CA VAL A 272 -61.27 3.74 -16.83
C VAL A 272 -61.46 3.66 -18.34
N THR A 273 -61.59 2.44 -18.85
CA THR A 273 -62.13 2.14 -20.18
C THR A 273 -63.33 1.23 -20.00
N GLY A 274 -64.47 1.57 -20.60
CA GLY A 274 -65.68 0.78 -20.45
C GLY A 274 -66.62 0.79 -21.64
N LEU A 275 -67.58 -0.13 -21.62
CA LEU A 275 -68.63 -0.28 -22.63
C LEU A 275 -69.98 0.15 -22.06
N SER A 276 -70.80 0.79 -22.89
CA SER A 276 -72.11 1.33 -22.51
C SER A 276 -73.12 1.18 -23.65
N ALA A 277 -74.41 1.32 -23.31
CA ALA A 277 -75.50 1.30 -24.30
C ALA A 277 -75.46 2.51 -25.25
N GLY A 278 -74.93 3.65 -24.79
CA GLY A 278 -74.76 4.90 -25.54
C GLY A 278 -73.67 5.77 -24.92
N PRO A 279 -73.49 7.03 -25.35
CA PRO A 279 -72.48 7.92 -24.77
C PRO A 279 -72.61 8.03 -23.25
N ALA A 280 -71.53 7.72 -22.53
CA ALA A 280 -71.48 7.78 -21.07
C ALA A 280 -71.34 9.24 -20.59
N ALA A 281 -72.09 9.58 -19.55
CA ALA A 281 -72.02 10.85 -18.82
C ALA A 281 -71.70 10.63 -17.32
N ALA A 282 -71.84 9.40 -16.82
CA ALA A 282 -71.47 8.99 -15.47
C ALA A 282 -70.96 7.54 -15.45
N PHE A 283 -70.24 7.14 -14.40
CA PHE A 283 -69.75 5.77 -14.25
C PHE A 283 -70.86 4.71 -14.21
N ALA A 284 -72.08 5.10 -13.82
CA ALA A 284 -73.26 4.23 -13.79
C ALA A 284 -73.75 3.83 -15.20
N ASP A 285 -73.35 4.56 -16.24
CA ASP A 285 -73.71 4.26 -17.63
C ASP A 285 -72.86 3.13 -18.23
N LEU A 286 -71.72 2.81 -17.60
CA LEU A 286 -70.82 1.75 -18.05
C LEU A 286 -71.27 0.40 -17.50
N ALA A 287 -71.49 -0.56 -18.40
CA ALA A 287 -71.82 -1.95 -18.05
C ALA A 287 -70.56 -2.77 -17.74
N VAL A 288 -69.50 -2.55 -18.51
CA VAL A 288 -68.21 -3.26 -18.44
C VAL A 288 -67.12 -2.23 -18.17
N ILE A 289 -66.20 -2.49 -17.23
CA ILE A 289 -65.14 -1.53 -16.86
C ILE A 289 -63.84 -2.24 -16.51
N VAL A 290 -62.74 -1.79 -17.11
CA VAL A 290 -61.37 -2.03 -16.64
C VAL A 290 -60.70 -0.71 -16.28
N ARG A 291 -59.78 -0.73 -15.32
CA ARG A 291 -59.22 0.48 -14.72
C ARG A 291 -57.74 0.33 -14.36
N PHE A 292 -56.98 1.40 -14.62
CA PHE A 292 -55.69 1.65 -13.99
C PHE A 292 -55.95 2.46 -12.71
N ASN A 293 -55.69 1.88 -11.53
CA ASN A 293 -56.04 2.49 -10.25
C ASN A 293 -54.87 3.24 -9.59
N SER A 294 -55.19 4.06 -8.60
CA SER A 294 -54.22 4.96 -7.95
C SER A 294 -53.21 4.22 -7.07
N GLY A 295 -53.47 2.95 -6.77
CA GLY A 295 -52.55 2.03 -6.10
C GLY A 295 -51.51 1.38 -7.04
N GLY A 296 -51.49 1.75 -8.32
CA GLY A 296 -50.51 1.23 -9.30
C GLY A 296 -50.85 -0.15 -9.85
N THR A 297 -52.11 -0.59 -9.76
CA THR A 297 -52.57 -1.90 -10.27
C THR A 297 -53.73 -1.77 -11.26
N ILE A 298 -53.99 -2.85 -11.99
CA ILE A 298 -55.09 -2.98 -12.95
C ILE A 298 -56.23 -3.75 -12.26
N ASP A 299 -57.46 -3.25 -12.33
CA ASP A 299 -58.64 -3.96 -11.82
C ASP A 299 -59.83 -3.87 -12.79
N ALA A 300 -60.85 -4.71 -12.57
CA ALA A 300 -62.07 -4.75 -13.36
C ALA A 300 -63.30 -4.72 -12.46
N ARG A 301 -64.42 -4.18 -12.97
CA ARG A 301 -65.66 -4.05 -12.19
C ARG A 301 -66.45 -5.35 -12.14
N ASN A 302 -66.85 -5.80 -10.96
CA ASN A 302 -67.74 -6.94 -10.75
C ASN A 302 -68.99 -6.46 -9.99
N GLY A 303 -70.07 -6.16 -10.71
CA GLY A 303 -71.26 -5.56 -10.10
C GLY A 303 -70.97 -4.24 -9.37
N GLY A 304 -71.16 -4.25 -8.05
CA GLY A 304 -71.03 -3.07 -7.17
C GLY A 304 -69.60 -2.77 -6.70
N ALA A 305 -68.62 -3.62 -6.99
CA ALA A 305 -67.24 -3.47 -6.51
C ALA A 305 -66.22 -3.71 -7.62
N TYR A 306 -64.97 -3.28 -7.40
CA TYR A 306 -63.85 -3.70 -8.25
C TYR A 306 -63.31 -5.03 -7.74
N ALA A 307 -63.16 -6.00 -8.64
CA ALA A 307 -62.41 -7.22 -8.37
C ALA A 307 -60.92 -6.88 -8.49
N ALA A 308 -60.23 -6.84 -7.35
CA ALA A 308 -58.81 -6.51 -7.31
C ALA A 308 -57.99 -7.61 -7.99
N SER A 309 -57.14 -7.22 -8.94
CA SER A 309 -56.07 -8.08 -9.45
C SER A 309 -54.72 -7.57 -8.95
N ALA A 310 -53.73 -8.46 -8.76
CA ALA A 310 -52.38 -8.10 -8.31
C ALA A 310 -51.49 -7.55 -9.45
N ILE A 311 -52.09 -7.18 -10.59
CA ILE A 311 -51.35 -6.83 -11.82
C ILE A 311 -50.91 -5.37 -11.73
N ALA A 312 -49.63 -5.15 -11.43
CA ALA A 312 -49.03 -3.82 -11.40
C ALA A 312 -48.91 -3.22 -12.81
N TYR A 313 -49.14 -1.92 -12.96
CA TYR A 313 -48.85 -1.19 -14.20
C TYR A 313 -47.68 -0.23 -14.05
N THR A 314 -47.05 0.08 -15.18
CA THR A 314 -45.96 1.05 -15.30
C THR A 314 -46.34 2.13 -16.30
N ALA A 315 -46.16 3.40 -15.91
CA ALA A 315 -46.38 4.55 -16.77
C ALA A 315 -45.63 4.42 -18.10
N GLY A 316 -46.29 4.71 -19.23
CA GLY A 316 -45.75 4.64 -20.58
C GLY A 316 -45.67 3.23 -21.18
N THR A 317 -46.09 2.18 -20.46
CA THR A 317 -46.11 0.80 -20.97
C THR A 317 -47.48 0.47 -21.56
N SER A 318 -47.52 -0.08 -22.78
CA SER A 318 -48.79 -0.48 -23.40
C SER A 318 -49.24 -1.86 -22.90
N TYR A 319 -50.54 -2.02 -22.64
CA TYR A 319 -51.19 -3.24 -22.19
C TYR A 319 -52.31 -3.62 -23.15
N HIS A 320 -52.29 -4.85 -23.66
CA HIS A 320 -53.33 -5.35 -24.53
C HIS A 320 -54.47 -5.95 -23.70
N PHE A 321 -55.67 -5.39 -23.81
CA PHE A 321 -56.86 -5.86 -23.11
C PHE A 321 -57.76 -6.66 -24.05
N ARG A 322 -58.28 -7.77 -23.53
CA ARG A 322 -59.30 -8.59 -24.19
C ARG A 322 -60.47 -8.82 -23.24
N LEU A 323 -61.67 -8.45 -23.68
CA LEU A 323 -62.91 -8.57 -22.92
C LEU A 323 -63.88 -9.49 -23.68
N ALA A 324 -64.23 -10.63 -23.09
CA ALA A 324 -65.28 -11.50 -23.60
C ALA A 324 -66.59 -11.14 -22.93
N VAL A 325 -67.51 -10.53 -23.67
CA VAL A 325 -68.75 -9.90 -23.15
C VAL A 325 -69.96 -10.71 -23.59
N ASP A 326 -70.83 -11.06 -22.65
CA ASP A 326 -72.11 -11.73 -22.89
C ASP A 326 -73.22 -10.82 -22.36
N VAL A 327 -73.87 -10.11 -23.30
CA VAL A 327 -74.98 -9.18 -22.96
C VAL A 327 -76.20 -9.92 -22.40
N PRO A 328 -76.65 -11.07 -22.96
CA PRO A 328 -77.79 -11.80 -22.41
C PRO A 328 -77.62 -12.26 -20.95
N SER A 329 -76.42 -12.67 -20.56
CA SER A 329 -76.12 -13.10 -19.20
C SER A 329 -75.69 -11.95 -18.27
N HIS A 330 -75.50 -10.75 -18.81
CA HIS A 330 -74.94 -9.59 -18.11
C HIS A 330 -73.59 -9.92 -17.43
N THR A 331 -72.74 -10.66 -18.11
CA THR A 331 -71.41 -11.03 -17.61
C THR A 331 -70.31 -10.75 -18.63
N TYR A 332 -69.08 -10.62 -18.12
CA TYR A 332 -67.88 -10.56 -18.96
C TYR A 332 -66.66 -11.17 -18.27
N SER A 333 -65.65 -11.52 -19.05
CA SER A 333 -64.32 -11.90 -18.56
C SER A 333 -63.29 -10.93 -19.10
N ALA A 334 -62.34 -10.51 -18.26
CA ALA A 334 -61.33 -9.51 -18.58
C ALA A 334 -59.91 -10.08 -18.44
N TYR A 335 -59.11 -9.85 -19.47
CA TYR A 335 -57.72 -10.28 -19.58
C TYR A 335 -56.84 -9.11 -19.97
N VAL A 336 -55.57 -9.14 -19.56
CA VAL A 336 -54.56 -8.15 -19.92
C VAL A 336 -53.21 -8.80 -20.22
N THR A 337 -52.56 -8.37 -21.28
CA THR A 337 -51.22 -8.81 -21.67
C THR A 337 -50.25 -7.62 -21.58
N PRO A 338 -49.32 -7.60 -20.61
CA PRO A 338 -48.25 -6.60 -20.58
C PRO A 338 -47.33 -6.74 -21.79
N ALA A 339 -46.73 -5.63 -22.25
CA ALA A 339 -45.77 -5.66 -23.36
C ALA A 339 -44.64 -6.68 -23.13
N GLY A 340 -44.52 -7.67 -24.01
CA GLY A 340 -43.53 -8.76 -23.92
C GLY A 340 -43.85 -9.84 -22.87
N GLY A 341 -45.03 -9.78 -22.24
CA GLY A 341 -45.51 -10.76 -21.25
C GLY A 341 -46.58 -11.71 -21.80
N ALA A 342 -46.98 -12.67 -20.97
CA ALA A 342 -48.13 -13.55 -21.24
C ALA A 342 -49.45 -12.90 -20.80
N GLU A 343 -50.56 -13.33 -21.39
CA GLU A 343 -51.91 -12.88 -21.00
C GLU A 343 -52.22 -13.28 -19.55
N GLN A 344 -52.72 -12.33 -18.77
CA GLN A 344 -53.07 -12.47 -17.37
C GLN A 344 -54.56 -12.21 -17.17
N THR A 345 -55.19 -13.01 -16.32
CA THR A 345 -56.62 -12.85 -16.00
C THR A 345 -56.80 -11.73 -14.96
N ILE A 346 -57.61 -10.73 -15.29
CA ILE A 346 -58.09 -9.73 -14.32
C ILE A 346 -59.30 -10.30 -13.57
N GLY A 347 -60.20 -10.99 -14.29
CA GLY A 347 -61.31 -11.75 -13.70
C GLY A 347 -62.18 -12.45 -14.74
N THR A 348 -62.86 -13.53 -14.34
CA THR A 348 -63.78 -14.31 -15.19
C THR A 348 -65.20 -14.29 -14.66
N GLY A 349 -66.19 -14.23 -15.55
CA GLY A 349 -67.61 -14.23 -15.15
C GLY A 349 -68.00 -13.04 -14.26
N LEU A 350 -67.36 -11.89 -14.46
CA LEU A 350 -67.63 -10.64 -13.77
C LEU A 350 -69.02 -10.17 -14.16
N ALA A 351 -69.87 -9.86 -13.18
CA ALA A 351 -71.17 -9.28 -13.45
C ALA A 351 -71.00 -7.87 -14.02
N PHE A 352 -71.86 -7.50 -14.97
CA PHE A 352 -72.04 -6.11 -15.36
C PHE A 352 -72.29 -5.25 -14.13
N ARG A 353 -71.95 -3.97 -14.24
CA ARG A 353 -72.20 -3.00 -13.18
C ARG A 353 -73.65 -3.10 -12.70
N THR A 354 -73.90 -3.01 -11.40
CA THR A 354 -75.22 -3.26 -10.80
C THR A 354 -76.33 -2.42 -11.45
N GLU A 355 -76.02 -1.19 -11.83
CA GLU A 355 -76.91 -0.23 -12.49
C GLU A 355 -77.24 -0.61 -13.95
N GLN A 356 -76.48 -1.52 -14.56
CA GLN A 356 -76.60 -2.00 -15.94
C GLN A 356 -77.04 -3.47 -16.03
N ASN A 357 -77.63 -4.01 -14.96
CA ASN A 357 -78.11 -5.40 -14.90
C ASN A 357 -79.33 -5.71 -15.83
N ALA A 358 -79.88 -4.69 -16.49
CA ALA A 358 -81.00 -4.81 -17.42
C ALA A 358 -80.65 -4.29 -18.84
N VAL A 359 -79.38 -3.98 -19.11
CA VAL A 359 -78.97 -3.44 -20.41
C VAL A 359 -79.20 -4.48 -21.52
N ALA A 360 -79.89 -4.08 -22.59
CA ALA A 360 -80.24 -4.99 -23.69
C ALA A 360 -79.21 -4.98 -24.84
N SER A 361 -78.42 -3.91 -24.95
CA SER A 361 -77.39 -3.78 -25.97
C SER A 361 -76.28 -2.81 -25.57
N LEU A 362 -75.05 -3.08 -26.00
CA LEU A 362 -73.90 -2.17 -25.84
C LEU A 362 -73.51 -1.59 -27.21
N ALA A 363 -73.43 -0.26 -27.33
CA ALA A 363 -73.23 0.42 -28.61
C ALA A 363 -72.16 1.52 -28.56
N ASN A 364 -71.47 1.70 -27.43
CA ASN A 364 -70.47 2.75 -27.24
C ASN A 364 -69.35 2.26 -26.33
N TRP A 365 -68.14 2.81 -26.52
CA TRP A 365 -67.06 2.70 -25.55
C TRP A 365 -66.60 4.09 -25.11
N ALA A 366 -66.17 4.19 -23.85
CA ALA A 366 -65.84 5.46 -23.24
C ALA A 366 -64.58 5.38 -22.38
N LEU A 367 -63.87 6.51 -22.32
CA LEU A 367 -62.74 6.74 -21.42
C LEU A 367 -63.06 7.89 -20.48
N TYR A 368 -62.60 7.75 -19.24
CA TYR A 368 -62.63 8.82 -18.24
C TYR A 368 -61.46 8.67 -17.27
N SER A 369 -60.89 9.78 -16.79
CA SER A 369 -59.80 9.75 -15.82
C SER A 369 -59.93 10.87 -14.77
N ASP A 370 -60.04 10.49 -13.50
CA ASP A 370 -60.02 11.39 -12.34
C ASP A 370 -58.59 11.87 -12.00
N ALA A 371 -57.59 11.03 -12.26
CA ALA A 371 -56.18 11.35 -12.07
C ALA A 371 -55.33 10.75 -13.20
N GLY A 372 -54.37 11.53 -13.71
CA GLY A 372 -53.57 11.15 -14.88
C GLY A 372 -54.42 11.01 -16.15
N THR A 373 -53.85 10.41 -17.19
CA THR A 373 -54.59 10.02 -18.41
C THR A 373 -54.07 8.68 -18.91
N HIS A 374 -54.87 7.93 -19.66
CA HIS A 374 -54.40 6.79 -20.46
C HIS A 374 -54.80 6.95 -21.93
N THR A 375 -54.04 6.33 -22.81
CA THR A 375 -54.28 6.33 -24.26
C THR A 375 -54.71 4.95 -24.71
N VAL A 376 -55.88 4.85 -25.35
CA VAL A 376 -56.43 3.62 -25.92
C VAL A 376 -56.27 3.64 -27.44
N CYS A 377 -55.73 2.56 -28.00
CA CYS A 377 -55.50 2.35 -29.43
C CYS A 377 -56.09 1.00 -29.87
N ASN A 378 -56.21 0.78 -31.17
CA ASN A 378 -56.53 -0.52 -31.77
C ASN A 378 -57.82 -1.18 -31.24
N PHE A 379 -58.85 -0.37 -30.95
CA PHE A 379 -60.13 -0.88 -30.48
C PHE A 379 -60.83 -1.68 -31.60
N THR A 380 -61.15 -2.95 -31.33
CA THR A 380 -61.82 -3.83 -32.30
C THR A 380 -62.95 -4.65 -31.67
N LEU A 381 -63.94 -5.02 -32.49
CA LEU A 381 -65.05 -5.91 -32.13
C LEU A 381 -64.94 -7.22 -32.92
N GLY A 382 -64.95 -8.34 -32.21
CA GLY A 382 -65.11 -9.68 -32.79
C GLY A 382 -66.58 -10.14 -32.73
N GLY A 383 -67.17 -10.45 -33.88
CA GLY A 383 -68.61 -10.72 -34.04
C GLY A 383 -69.10 -12.12 -33.62
N GLY A 384 -70.32 -12.18 -33.07
CA GLY A 384 -71.05 -13.40 -32.72
C GLY A 384 -72.06 -13.86 -33.80
N VAL A 385 -72.25 -15.18 -33.91
CA VAL A 385 -73.19 -15.90 -34.83
C VAL A 385 -74.45 -16.34 -34.03
N PRO A 386 -75.67 -16.38 -34.62
CA PRO A 386 -76.89 -16.87 -33.94
C PRO A 386 -76.77 -18.32 -33.42
N PRO A 387 -77.49 -18.72 -32.34
CA PRO A 387 -77.22 -19.96 -31.63
C PRO A 387 -77.60 -21.16 -32.50
N ALA A 388 -76.57 -21.89 -32.91
CA ALA A 388 -76.71 -23.05 -33.76
C ALA A 388 -77.39 -24.23 -33.00
N PRO A 389 -78.12 -25.11 -33.72
CA PRO A 389 -78.80 -26.26 -33.12
C PRO A 389 -77.79 -27.23 -32.50
N VAL A 390 -78.18 -27.96 -31.44
CA VAL A 390 -77.34 -29.02 -30.88
C VAL A 390 -77.18 -30.11 -31.93
N ALA A 391 -75.96 -30.28 -32.44
CA ALA A 391 -75.60 -31.31 -33.40
C ALA A 391 -74.88 -32.49 -32.74
N SER A 392 -74.19 -32.26 -31.61
CA SER A 392 -73.61 -33.32 -30.79
C SER A 392 -73.68 -32.95 -29.31
N VAL A 393 -73.51 -33.93 -28.43
CA VAL A 393 -73.29 -33.69 -27.00
C VAL A 393 -71.97 -34.34 -26.64
N ASP A 394 -71.01 -33.55 -26.16
CA ASP A 394 -69.76 -34.08 -25.64
C ASP A 394 -69.91 -34.32 -24.14
N VAL A 395 -69.63 -35.54 -23.68
CA VAL A 395 -69.58 -35.84 -22.25
C VAL A 395 -68.13 -35.91 -21.81
N THR A 396 -67.77 -35.08 -20.84
CA THR A 396 -66.42 -35.03 -20.28
C THR A 396 -66.42 -35.41 -18.80
N PRO A 397 -65.53 -36.32 -18.38
CA PRO A 397 -64.67 -37.15 -19.21
C PRO A 397 -65.47 -38.21 -20.01
N ALA A 398 -65.04 -38.53 -21.23
CA ALA A 398 -65.66 -39.54 -22.10
C ALA A 398 -65.45 -40.99 -21.58
N THR A 399 -64.48 -41.16 -20.68
CA THR A 399 -64.32 -42.38 -19.88
C THR A 399 -63.90 -42.00 -18.48
N ALA A 400 -64.44 -42.66 -17.45
CA ALA A 400 -63.95 -42.50 -16.09
C ALA A 400 -63.76 -43.86 -15.42
N SER A 401 -62.68 -43.99 -14.66
CA SER A 401 -62.44 -45.14 -13.80
C SER A 401 -62.49 -44.69 -12.34
N LEU A 402 -63.32 -45.32 -11.53
CA LEU A 402 -63.47 -44.99 -10.11
C LEU A 402 -63.59 -46.26 -9.27
N PRO A 403 -63.10 -46.28 -8.02
CA PRO A 403 -63.33 -47.40 -7.12
C PRO A 403 -64.82 -47.52 -6.74
N VAL A 404 -65.25 -48.71 -6.30
CA VAL A 404 -66.55 -48.89 -5.63
C VAL A 404 -66.71 -47.86 -4.50
N GLY A 405 -67.84 -47.15 -4.48
CA GLY A 405 -68.14 -46.04 -3.56
C GLY A 405 -67.59 -44.68 -4.01
N GLY A 406 -66.72 -44.64 -5.02
CA GLY A 406 -66.24 -43.41 -5.63
C GLY A 406 -67.33 -42.68 -6.39
N THR A 407 -67.11 -41.38 -6.63
CA THR A 407 -67.97 -40.57 -7.48
C THR A 407 -67.15 -39.85 -8.55
N VAL A 408 -67.76 -39.57 -9.70
CA VAL A 408 -67.19 -38.73 -10.76
C VAL A 408 -68.26 -37.81 -11.31
N GLN A 409 -67.97 -36.52 -11.39
CA GLN A 409 -68.87 -35.55 -11.99
C GLN A 409 -68.64 -35.55 -13.49
N LEU A 410 -69.67 -35.91 -14.27
CA LEU A 410 -69.67 -35.74 -15.71
C LEU A 410 -70.24 -34.37 -16.05
N VAL A 411 -69.67 -33.77 -17.10
CA VAL A 411 -70.16 -32.51 -17.68
C VAL A 411 -70.57 -32.81 -19.11
N ALA A 412 -71.83 -32.56 -19.45
CA ALA A 412 -72.30 -32.58 -20.82
C ALA A 412 -72.18 -31.19 -21.41
N THR A 413 -71.58 -31.11 -22.59
CA THR A 413 -71.46 -29.89 -23.38
C THR A 413 -72.14 -30.13 -24.72
N PRO A 414 -73.43 -29.76 -24.85
CA PRO A 414 -74.09 -29.71 -26.15
C PRO A 414 -73.29 -28.80 -27.08
N ARG A 415 -73.08 -29.21 -28.33
CA ARG A 415 -72.33 -28.47 -29.34
C ARG A 415 -73.12 -28.31 -30.61
N ASP A 416 -72.82 -27.26 -31.36
CA ASP A 416 -73.37 -27.09 -32.70
C ASP A 416 -72.69 -27.95 -33.77
N ALA A 417 -73.17 -27.87 -35.01
CA ALA A 417 -72.63 -28.63 -36.15
C ALA A 417 -71.17 -28.30 -36.49
N SER A 418 -70.65 -27.18 -35.97
CA SER A 418 -69.26 -26.75 -36.13
C SER A 418 -68.39 -27.15 -34.94
N GLY A 419 -68.97 -27.77 -33.89
CA GLY A 419 -68.27 -28.19 -32.69
C GLY A 419 -68.16 -27.11 -31.60
N ASN A 420 -68.88 -25.99 -31.67
CA ASN A 420 -68.85 -24.95 -30.62
C ASN A 420 -69.80 -25.31 -29.46
N PRO A 421 -69.42 -25.07 -28.19
CA PRO A 421 -70.27 -25.37 -27.04
C PRO A 421 -71.49 -24.43 -26.96
N LEU A 422 -72.66 -25.00 -26.63
CA LEU A 422 -73.95 -24.34 -26.50
C LEU A 422 -74.38 -24.33 -25.01
N PRO A 423 -74.03 -23.30 -24.23
CA PRO A 423 -74.40 -23.21 -22.81
C PRO A 423 -75.91 -22.98 -22.62
N GLY A 424 -76.45 -23.42 -21.48
CA GLY A 424 -77.87 -23.22 -21.11
C GLY A 424 -78.88 -24.22 -21.72
N ARG A 425 -78.42 -25.19 -22.52
CA ARG A 425 -79.29 -26.25 -23.08
C ARG A 425 -79.63 -27.32 -22.04
N VAL A 426 -80.86 -27.82 -22.08
CA VAL A 426 -81.34 -28.86 -21.16
C VAL A 426 -80.66 -30.19 -21.49
N VAL A 427 -80.10 -30.86 -20.47
CA VAL A 427 -79.47 -32.18 -20.59
C VAL A 427 -80.14 -33.17 -19.64
N THR A 428 -80.49 -34.35 -20.15
CA THR A 428 -80.98 -35.49 -19.36
C THR A 428 -79.93 -36.59 -19.30
N TRP A 429 -79.80 -37.26 -18.15
CA TRP A 429 -78.76 -38.28 -17.91
C TRP A 429 -79.37 -39.65 -17.64
N THR A 430 -78.76 -40.71 -18.18
CA THR A 430 -79.16 -42.10 -17.94
C THR A 430 -77.93 -43.01 -17.80
N SER A 431 -78.07 -44.13 -17.09
CA SER A 431 -77.03 -45.16 -16.96
C SER A 431 -77.49 -46.46 -17.62
N SER A 432 -76.62 -47.10 -18.40
CA SER A 432 -76.88 -48.39 -19.03
C SER A 432 -76.94 -49.54 -18.01
N ASN A 433 -76.34 -49.38 -16.83
CA ASN A 433 -76.38 -50.37 -15.76
C ASN A 433 -76.27 -49.68 -14.38
N THR A 434 -77.42 -49.41 -13.76
CA THR A 434 -77.51 -48.76 -12.45
C THR A 434 -77.00 -49.63 -11.29
N THR A 435 -76.83 -50.93 -11.47
CA THR A 435 -76.20 -51.82 -10.47
C THR A 435 -74.68 -51.66 -10.43
N VAL A 436 -74.07 -51.17 -11.52
CA VAL A 436 -72.63 -50.89 -11.62
C VAL A 436 -72.36 -49.41 -11.32
N ALA A 437 -73.10 -48.48 -11.95
CA ALA A 437 -72.96 -47.05 -11.67
C ALA A 437 -74.29 -46.31 -11.84
N THR A 438 -74.63 -45.45 -10.87
CA THR A 438 -75.81 -44.56 -10.91
C THR A 438 -75.40 -43.14 -11.30
N VAL A 439 -76.24 -42.37 -11.98
CA VAL A 439 -75.99 -40.96 -12.33
C VAL A 439 -77.12 -40.05 -11.84
N SER A 440 -76.78 -38.88 -11.28
CA SER A 440 -77.75 -37.87 -10.83
C SER A 440 -78.25 -36.98 -11.99
N ALA A 441 -79.30 -36.19 -11.74
CA ALA A 441 -79.79 -35.19 -12.69
C ALA A 441 -78.75 -34.10 -13.03
N THR A 442 -77.73 -33.90 -12.18
CA THR A 442 -76.63 -32.95 -12.41
C THR A 442 -75.41 -33.59 -13.06
N GLY A 443 -75.46 -34.88 -13.42
CA GLY A 443 -74.33 -35.61 -14.04
C GLY A 443 -73.35 -36.24 -13.06
N LEU A 444 -73.65 -36.28 -11.76
CA LEU A 444 -72.78 -36.94 -10.76
C LEU A 444 -72.98 -38.45 -10.80
N VAL A 445 -71.93 -39.18 -11.15
CA VAL A 445 -71.93 -40.65 -11.22
C VAL A 445 -71.35 -41.24 -9.94
N THR A 446 -71.97 -42.29 -9.40
CA THR A 446 -71.50 -43.06 -8.24
C THR A 446 -71.29 -44.51 -8.63
N GLY A 447 -70.09 -45.05 -8.37
CA GLY A 447 -69.75 -46.44 -8.64
C GLY A 447 -70.26 -47.36 -7.52
N GLN A 448 -71.06 -48.36 -7.86
CA GLN A 448 -71.75 -49.24 -6.90
C GLN A 448 -71.06 -50.61 -6.78
N VAL A 449 -70.73 -51.24 -7.91
CA VAL A 449 -70.10 -52.56 -7.96
C VAL A 449 -69.06 -52.57 -9.08
N ALA A 450 -67.97 -53.32 -8.90
CA ALA A 450 -66.94 -53.44 -9.92
C ALA A 450 -67.51 -53.98 -11.25
N GLY A 451 -67.21 -53.31 -12.34
CA GLY A 451 -67.80 -53.58 -13.66
C GLY A 451 -67.78 -52.34 -14.55
N THR A 452 -68.47 -52.39 -15.68
CA THR A 452 -68.57 -51.25 -16.61
C THR A 452 -70.03 -50.82 -16.82
N ALA A 453 -70.28 -49.52 -16.89
CA ALA A 453 -71.57 -48.92 -17.23
C ALA A 453 -71.35 -47.74 -18.20
N THR A 454 -72.26 -47.52 -19.14
CA THR A 454 -72.23 -46.36 -20.04
C THR A 454 -73.23 -45.33 -19.56
N ILE A 455 -72.78 -44.11 -19.32
CA ILE A 455 -73.63 -42.98 -18.94
C ILE A 455 -73.93 -42.16 -20.18
N THR A 456 -75.21 -41.91 -20.47
CA THR A 456 -75.66 -41.16 -21.66
C THR A 456 -76.24 -39.82 -21.21
N ALA A 457 -75.73 -38.73 -21.80
CA ALA A 457 -76.30 -37.39 -21.74
C ALA A 457 -77.07 -37.12 -23.03
N THR A 458 -78.32 -36.67 -22.92
CA THR A 458 -79.18 -36.35 -24.07
C THR A 458 -79.60 -34.89 -24.02
N SER A 459 -79.45 -34.16 -25.12
CA SER A 459 -79.93 -32.78 -25.31
C SER A 459 -80.49 -32.62 -26.71
N GLU A 460 -81.74 -32.15 -26.81
CA GLU A 460 -82.44 -31.91 -28.10
C GLU A 460 -82.38 -33.11 -29.08
N GLY A 461 -82.41 -34.32 -28.53
CA GLY A 461 -82.38 -35.58 -29.30
C GLY A 461 -80.97 -36.06 -29.68
N GLN A 462 -79.92 -35.28 -29.40
CA GLN A 462 -78.52 -35.70 -29.58
C GLN A 462 -77.95 -36.29 -28.30
N ASN A 463 -77.12 -37.32 -28.45
CA ASN A 463 -76.55 -38.08 -27.35
C ASN A 463 -75.03 -37.94 -27.28
N GLY A 464 -74.54 -37.82 -26.06
CA GLY A 464 -73.13 -38.00 -25.71
C GLY A 464 -73.03 -39.11 -24.68
N ILE A 465 -71.95 -39.88 -24.72
CA ILE A 465 -71.76 -41.00 -23.79
C ILE A 465 -70.43 -40.89 -23.04
N ALA A 466 -70.42 -41.41 -21.82
CA ALA A 466 -69.21 -41.69 -21.07
C ALA A 466 -69.18 -43.16 -20.64
N ALA A 467 -68.06 -43.85 -20.91
CA ALA A 467 -67.86 -45.21 -20.40
C ALA A 467 -67.26 -45.15 -18.99
N ILE A 468 -68.00 -45.70 -18.02
CA ILE A 468 -67.62 -45.76 -16.62
C ILE A 468 -67.12 -47.16 -16.31
N THR A 469 -65.88 -47.26 -15.84
CA THR A 469 -65.34 -48.49 -15.25
C THR A 469 -65.27 -48.33 -13.75
N VAL A 470 -66.06 -49.11 -13.02
CA VAL A 470 -65.96 -49.19 -11.58
C VAL A 470 -64.94 -50.28 -11.26
N THR A 471 -63.82 -49.89 -10.68
CA THR A 471 -62.76 -50.82 -10.27
C THR A 471 -63.02 -51.30 -8.85
N ALA A 472 -62.65 -52.54 -8.54
CA ALA A 472 -62.65 -53.00 -7.15
C ALA A 472 -61.75 -52.09 -6.30
N ALA A 473 -62.11 -51.86 -5.02
CA ALA A 473 -61.24 -51.15 -4.10
C ALA A 473 -59.84 -51.81 -4.08
N GLY A 474 -58.80 -51.04 -4.37
CA GLY A 474 -57.44 -51.57 -4.54
C GLY A 474 -56.93 -52.27 -3.28
N VAL A 475 -56.17 -53.36 -3.46
CA VAL A 475 -55.51 -54.04 -2.36
C VAL A 475 -54.47 -53.08 -1.74
N PRO A 476 -54.48 -52.82 -0.43
CA PRO A 476 -53.52 -51.89 0.20
C PRO A 476 -52.10 -52.44 0.18
N VAL A 477 -51.09 -51.57 0.18
CA VAL A 477 -49.71 -51.99 0.43
C VAL A 477 -49.59 -52.49 1.87
N ALA A 478 -49.18 -53.75 2.05
CA ALA A 478 -48.93 -54.36 3.35
C ALA A 478 -47.45 -54.37 3.72
N SER A 479 -46.53 -54.33 2.75
CA SER A 479 -45.09 -54.23 2.99
C SER A 479 -44.35 -53.58 1.82
N VAL A 480 -43.14 -53.05 2.07
CA VAL A 480 -42.22 -52.58 1.02
C VAL A 480 -40.91 -53.35 1.14
N SER A 481 -40.47 -53.98 0.05
CA SER A 481 -39.17 -54.66 -0.03
C SER A 481 -38.15 -53.78 -0.77
N VAL A 482 -36.95 -53.62 -0.21
CA VAL A 482 -35.86 -52.83 -0.82
C VAL A 482 -34.70 -53.76 -1.18
N THR A 483 -34.23 -53.70 -2.43
CA THR A 483 -33.13 -54.52 -2.94
C THR A 483 -32.01 -53.66 -3.54
N PRO A 484 -30.74 -53.97 -3.26
CA PRO A 484 -30.25 -54.92 -2.25
C PRO A 484 -30.51 -54.45 -0.81
N ALA A 485 -30.59 -55.38 0.15
CA ALA A 485 -30.80 -55.07 1.58
C ALA A 485 -29.57 -54.43 2.23
N THR A 486 -28.38 -54.67 1.67
CA THR A 486 -27.14 -53.96 2.02
C THR A 486 -26.39 -53.60 0.74
N ALA A 487 -25.70 -52.46 0.73
CA ALA A 487 -24.80 -52.10 -0.36
C ALA A 487 -23.58 -51.35 0.15
N GLN A 488 -22.43 -51.61 -0.47
CA GLN A 488 -21.21 -50.83 -0.27
C GLN A 488 -21.06 -49.85 -1.43
N VAL A 489 -20.80 -48.58 -1.13
CA VAL A 489 -20.67 -47.51 -2.13
C VAL A 489 -19.36 -46.79 -1.89
N PHE A 490 -18.56 -46.57 -2.94
CA PHE A 490 -17.38 -45.72 -2.79
C PHE A 490 -17.79 -44.24 -2.74
N GLU A 491 -17.07 -43.44 -1.98
CA GLU A 491 -17.28 -41.98 -1.95
C GLU A 491 -17.27 -41.37 -3.36
N GLY A 492 -18.28 -40.55 -3.67
CA GLY A 492 -18.49 -39.96 -5.00
C GLY A 492 -19.07 -40.92 -6.05
N LYS A 493 -19.29 -42.20 -5.71
CA LYS A 493 -19.97 -43.17 -6.59
C LYS A 493 -21.42 -43.38 -6.18
N THR A 494 -22.16 -44.04 -7.06
CA THR A 494 -23.59 -44.29 -6.89
C THR A 494 -23.92 -45.78 -6.88
N ALA A 495 -25.04 -46.13 -6.24
CA ALA A 495 -25.64 -47.45 -6.30
C ALA A 495 -27.17 -47.31 -6.42
N GLN A 496 -27.79 -48.11 -7.28
CA GLN A 496 -29.23 -48.07 -7.49
C GLN A 496 -29.92 -49.05 -6.53
N LEU A 497 -30.91 -48.54 -5.78
CA LEU A 497 -31.84 -49.38 -5.01
C LEU A 497 -33.16 -49.52 -5.76
N THR A 498 -33.87 -50.62 -5.53
CA THR A 498 -35.23 -50.84 -6.04
C THR A 498 -36.17 -51.11 -4.88
N ALA A 499 -37.30 -50.41 -4.83
CA ALA A 499 -38.37 -50.64 -3.87
C ALA A 499 -39.56 -51.30 -4.56
N THR A 500 -40.08 -52.38 -3.97
CA THR A 500 -41.24 -53.11 -4.48
C THR A 500 -42.30 -53.18 -3.36
N PRO A 501 -43.35 -52.35 -3.43
CA PRO A 501 -44.53 -52.47 -2.57
C PRO A 501 -45.25 -53.79 -2.83
N ARG A 502 -45.79 -54.42 -1.79
CA ARG A 502 -46.49 -55.71 -1.86
C ARG A 502 -47.79 -55.70 -1.09
N ASP A 503 -48.79 -56.45 -1.56
CA ASP A 503 -50.03 -56.68 -0.81
C ASP A 503 -49.84 -57.65 0.37
N ALA A 504 -50.91 -57.88 1.14
CA ALA A 504 -50.89 -58.80 2.29
C ALA A 504 -50.61 -60.27 1.90
N SER A 505 -50.82 -60.63 0.64
CA SER A 505 -50.54 -61.95 0.07
C SER A 505 -49.12 -62.06 -0.50
N GLY A 506 -48.33 -60.98 -0.45
CA GLY A 506 -46.95 -60.91 -0.94
C GLY A 506 -46.80 -60.58 -2.43
N ASN A 507 -47.89 -60.32 -3.16
CA ASN A 507 -47.83 -59.96 -4.58
C ASN A 507 -47.30 -58.54 -4.76
N ALA A 508 -46.47 -58.31 -5.78
CA ALA A 508 -45.95 -56.99 -6.08
C ALA A 508 -47.07 -56.05 -6.60
N LEU A 509 -47.11 -54.84 -6.03
CA LEU A 509 -48.04 -53.78 -6.41
C LEU A 509 -47.30 -52.75 -7.27
N SER A 510 -47.73 -52.58 -8.52
CA SER A 510 -47.19 -51.57 -9.44
C SER A 510 -47.94 -50.23 -9.35
N GLY A 511 -47.30 -49.15 -9.80
CA GLY A 511 -47.92 -47.82 -9.87
C GLY A 511 -48.09 -47.11 -8.52
N ARG A 512 -47.55 -47.67 -7.43
CA ARG A 512 -47.59 -47.06 -6.10
C ARG A 512 -46.45 -46.05 -5.95
N THR A 513 -46.75 -44.90 -5.36
CA THR A 513 -45.74 -43.89 -5.07
C THR A 513 -44.82 -44.39 -3.96
N VAL A 514 -43.50 -44.32 -4.19
CA VAL A 514 -42.48 -44.62 -3.20
C VAL A 514 -41.71 -43.35 -2.87
N THR A 515 -41.62 -43.02 -1.59
CA THR A 515 -40.77 -41.94 -1.09
C THR A 515 -39.50 -42.50 -0.48
N TRP A 516 -38.36 -41.87 -0.76
CA TRP A 516 -37.05 -42.31 -0.29
C TRP A 516 -36.48 -41.32 0.72
N ALA A 517 -35.85 -41.83 1.77
CA ALA A 517 -35.17 -41.03 2.78
C ALA A 517 -33.84 -41.68 3.17
N SER A 518 -32.85 -40.85 3.53
CA SER A 518 -31.59 -41.31 4.12
C SER A 518 -31.55 -40.91 5.60
N SER A 519 -31.15 -41.85 6.47
CA SER A 519 -30.93 -41.57 7.89
C SER A 519 -29.76 -40.61 8.14
N ASN A 520 -28.81 -40.50 7.19
CA ASN A 520 -27.69 -39.59 7.29
C ASN A 520 -27.29 -39.08 5.90
N THR A 521 -27.85 -37.93 5.52
CA THR A 521 -27.60 -37.27 4.22
C THR A 521 -26.19 -36.71 4.06
N THR A 522 -25.38 -36.66 5.13
CA THR A 522 -23.96 -36.30 5.07
C THR A 522 -23.08 -37.49 4.64
N VAL A 523 -23.51 -38.72 4.95
CA VAL A 523 -22.86 -39.97 4.54
C VAL A 523 -23.35 -40.43 3.17
N ALA A 524 -24.67 -40.50 2.95
CA ALA A 524 -25.24 -40.89 1.66
C ALA A 524 -26.58 -40.20 1.39
N THR A 525 -26.80 -39.73 0.16
CA THR A 525 -28.10 -39.19 -0.29
C THR A 525 -28.79 -40.16 -1.24
N VAL A 526 -30.12 -40.12 -1.33
CA VAL A 526 -30.91 -40.94 -2.24
C VAL A 526 -31.85 -40.06 -3.07
N SER A 527 -31.96 -40.33 -4.37
CA SER A 527 -32.89 -39.62 -5.27
C SER A 527 -34.32 -40.16 -5.14
N ALA A 528 -35.28 -39.47 -5.77
CA ALA A 528 -36.66 -39.95 -5.89
C ALA A 528 -36.78 -41.30 -6.64
N SER A 529 -35.78 -41.65 -7.46
CA SER A 529 -35.73 -42.92 -8.18
C SER A 529 -35.00 -44.04 -7.41
N GLY A 530 -34.56 -43.80 -6.17
CA GLY A 530 -33.79 -44.78 -5.38
C GLY A 530 -32.30 -44.83 -5.71
N LEU A 531 -31.75 -43.84 -6.44
CA LEU A 531 -30.32 -43.78 -6.73
C LEU A 531 -29.57 -43.19 -5.53
N VAL A 532 -28.76 -44.01 -4.87
CA VAL A 532 -27.93 -43.62 -3.72
C VAL A 532 -26.60 -43.06 -4.20
N THR A 533 -26.16 -41.94 -3.62
CA THR A 533 -24.84 -41.33 -3.84
C THR A 533 -24.08 -41.32 -2.51
N GLY A 534 -22.92 -41.99 -2.46
CA GLY A 534 -22.02 -41.95 -1.29
C GLY A 534 -21.27 -40.64 -1.23
N LYS A 535 -21.32 -39.94 -0.08
CA LYS A 535 -20.72 -38.62 0.11
C LYS A 535 -19.51 -38.60 1.03
N VAL A 536 -19.57 -39.32 2.15
CA VAL A 536 -18.49 -39.39 3.14
C VAL A 536 -18.47 -40.80 3.68
N ALA A 537 -17.28 -41.38 3.89
CA ALA A 537 -17.20 -42.71 4.49
C ALA A 537 -17.90 -42.81 5.86
N GLY A 538 -18.65 -43.89 6.05
CA GLY A 538 -19.55 -44.09 7.18
C GLY A 538 -20.74 -44.95 6.78
N THR A 539 -21.74 -45.05 7.66
CA THR A 539 -22.94 -45.87 7.42
C THR A 539 -24.20 -45.01 7.38
N ALA A 540 -25.12 -45.30 6.46
CA ALA A 540 -26.44 -44.69 6.37
C ALA A 540 -27.50 -45.74 6.05
N THR A 541 -28.69 -45.61 6.60
CA THR A 541 -29.84 -46.45 6.25
C THR A 541 -30.74 -45.69 5.29
N ILE A 542 -31.04 -46.30 4.15
CA ILE A 542 -31.96 -45.75 3.17
C ILE A 542 -33.33 -46.42 3.35
N THR A 543 -34.37 -45.62 3.52
CA THR A 543 -35.75 -46.08 3.75
C THR A 543 -36.61 -45.73 2.54
N ALA A 544 -37.33 -46.72 2.02
CA ALA A 544 -38.38 -46.55 1.01
C ALA A 544 -39.75 -46.72 1.66
N THR A 545 -40.66 -45.77 1.47
CA THR A 545 -41.99 -45.77 2.09
C THR A 545 -43.09 -45.65 1.03
N SER A 546 -44.13 -46.48 1.15
CA SER A 546 -45.33 -46.44 0.30
C SER A 546 -46.56 -46.75 1.16
N GLU A 547 -47.56 -45.87 1.12
CA GLU A 547 -48.83 -46.01 1.87
C GLU A 547 -48.66 -46.32 3.37
N GLY A 548 -47.63 -45.72 3.99
CA GLY A 548 -47.33 -45.89 5.42
C GLY A 548 -46.52 -47.16 5.76
N GLN A 549 -46.24 -48.03 4.79
CA GLN A 549 -45.34 -49.18 4.95
C GLN A 549 -43.93 -48.84 4.46
N SER A 550 -42.91 -49.40 5.12
CA SER A 550 -41.51 -49.09 4.81
C SER A 550 -40.65 -50.34 4.66
N GLY A 551 -39.62 -50.24 3.83
CA GLY A 551 -38.50 -51.16 3.73
C GLY A 551 -37.19 -50.39 3.76
N THR A 552 -36.10 -51.05 4.16
CA THR A 552 -34.80 -50.37 4.33
C THR A 552 -33.65 -51.10 3.62
N SER A 553 -32.60 -50.34 3.32
CA SER A 553 -31.29 -50.84 2.87
C SER A 553 -30.17 -50.19 3.67
N ALA A 554 -29.23 -50.98 4.19
CA ALA A 554 -28.06 -50.46 4.90
C ALA A 554 -26.92 -50.17 3.91
N ILE A 555 -26.52 -48.90 3.85
CA ILE A 555 -25.45 -48.42 2.97
C ILE A 555 -24.19 -48.18 3.79
N THR A 556 -23.09 -48.81 3.39
CA THR A 556 -21.76 -48.50 3.91
C THR A 556 -20.98 -47.74 2.85
N VAL A 557 -20.69 -46.47 3.10
CA VAL A 557 -19.82 -45.68 2.24
C VAL A 557 -18.39 -45.88 2.69
N VAL A 558 -17.51 -46.22 1.76
CA VAL A 558 -16.07 -46.35 2.01
C VAL A 558 -15.30 -45.44 1.08
N HIS A 559 -14.12 -45.03 1.49
CA HIS A 559 -13.20 -44.36 0.56
C HIS A 559 -12.59 -45.37 -0.42
N VAL A 560 -12.23 -44.93 -1.62
CA VAL A 560 -11.38 -45.72 -2.54
C VAL A 560 -9.99 -45.84 -1.90
N PRO A 561 -9.42 -47.04 -1.69
CA PRO A 561 -8.12 -47.17 -1.04
C PRO A 561 -6.99 -46.58 -1.89
N VAL A 562 -5.99 -45.99 -1.25
CA VAL A 562 -4.74 -45.60 -1.93
C VAL A 562 -3.98 -46.87 -2.33
N ALA A 563 -3.67 -47.01 -3.62
CA ALA A 563 -2.87 -48.10 -4.15
C ALA A 563 -1.40 -47.72 -4.36
N SER A 564 -1.11 -46.44 -4.61
CA SER A 564 0.26 -45.93 -4.73
C SER A 564 0.36 -44.46 -4.36
N VAL A 565 1.56 -44.00 -3.98
CA VAL A 565 1.88 -42.60 -3.75
C VAL A 565 3.05 -42.21 -4.66
N SER A 566 2.88 -41.18 -5.47
CA SER A 566 3.97 -40.60 -6.26
C SER A 566 4.43 -39.28 -5.65
N VAL A 567 5.76 -39.05 -5.57
CA VAL A 567 6.34 -37.81 -5.06
C VAL A 567 7.10 -37.08 -6.17
N THR A 568 6.84 -35.79 -6.34
CA THR A 568 7.46 -34.94 -7.35
C THR A 568 8.03 -33.66 -6.71
N PRO A 569 9.23 -33.20 -7.10
CA PRO A 569 10.21 -33.89 -7.96
C PRO A 569 10.83 -35.13 -7.30
N ALA A 570 11.25 -36.11 -8.10
CA ALA A 570 11.81 -37.38 -7.61
C ALA A 570 13.26 -37.26 -7.12
N THR A 571 14.07 -36.38 -7.74
CA THR A 571 15.50 -36.18 -7.40
C THR A 571 15.91 -34.70 -7.40
N PRO A 572 15.30 -33.84 -6.57
CA PRO A 572 15.69 -32.43 -6.52
C PRO A 572 17.07 -32.25 -5.90
N SER A 573 17.77 -31.21 -6.37
CA SER A 573 18.95 -30.65 -5.71
C SER A 573 18.58 -29.32 -5.04
N VAL A 574 19.04 -29.11 -3.81
CA VAL A 574 18.79 -27.89 -3.03
C VAL A 574 20.08 -27.41 -2.38
N ASN A 575 20.31 -26.10 -2.40
CA ASN A 575 21.44 -25.53 -1.67
C ASN A 575 21.18 -25.60 -0.16
N GLU A 576 22.23 -25.80 0.62
CA GLU A 576 22.19 -25.72 2.09
C GLU A 576 21.51 -24.42 2.57
N GLY A 577 20.64 -24.53 3.57
CA GLY A 577 19.82 -23.43 4.08
C GLY A 577 18.66 -22.99 3.18
N LYS A 578 18.52 -23.57 1.98
CA LYS A 578 17.38 -23.33 1.07
C LYS A 578 16.36 -24.47 1.17
N THR A 579 15.21 -24.22 0.56
CA THR A 579 14.07 -25.13 0.61
C THR A 579 13.67 -25.59 -0.79
N VAL A 580 13.05 -26.78 -0.85
CA VAL A 580 12.37 -27.31 -2.04
C VAL A 580 11.03 -27.90 -1.63
N GLN A 581 9.98 -27.58 -2.38
CA GLN A 581 8.65 -28.12 -2.12
C GLN A 581 8.49 -29.45 -2.84
N LEU A 582 8.12 -30.50 -2.11
CA LEU A 582 7.70 -31.77 -2.67
C LEU A 582 6.17 -31.86 -2.68
N THR A 583 5.62 -32.49 -3.70
CA THR A 583 4.19 -32.78 -3.81
C THR A 583 3.99 -34.29 -3.83
N ALA A 584 3.15 -34.81 -2.94
CA ALA A 584 2.70 -36.19 -2.96
C ALA A 584 1.33 -36.29 -3.61
N THR A 585 1.15 -37.28 -4.48
CA THR A 585 -0.15 -37.60 -5.09
C THR A 585 -0.48 -39.05 -4.82
N ALA A 586 -1.49 -39.28 -3.98
CA ALA A 586 -2.06 -40.61 -3.77
C ALA A 586 -2.91 -41.01 -4.99
N ARG A 587 -2.82 -42.27 -5.41
CA ARG A 587 -3.55 -42.80 -6.57
C ARG A 587 -4.27 -44.09 -6.24
N ASP A 588 -5.42 -44.31 -6.86
CA ASP A 588 -6.14 -45.59 -6.81
C ASP A 588 -5.45 -46.67 -7.67
N SER A 589 -5.98 -47.89 -7.65
CA SER A 589 -5.44 -49.02 -8.43
C SER A 589 -5.55 -48.85 -9.94
N SER A 590 -6.36 -47.90 -10.42
CA SER A 590 -6.50 -47.52 -11.83
C SER A 590 -5.59 -46.34 -12.21
N GLY A 591 -4.80 -45.81 -11.27
CA GLY A 591 -3.88 -44.70 -11.47
C GLY A 591 -4.50 -43.31 -11.33
N ASN A 592 -5.79 -43.19 -10.98
CA ASN A 592 -6.45 -41.89 -10.81
C ASN A 592 -5.99 -41.22 -9.50
N ALA A 593 -5.79 -39.90 -9.52
CA ALA A 593 -5.41 -39.14 -8.33
C ALA A 593 -6.57 -39.08 -7.32
N LEU A 594 -6.26 -39.34 -6.06
CA LEU A 594 -7.18 -39.26 -4.93
C LEU A 594 -6.95 -37.95 -4.16
N SER A 595 -7.98 -37.13 -4.04
CA SER A 595 -7.96 -35.89 -3.23
C SER A 595 -8.39 -36.17 -1.79
N GLY A 596 -8.10 -35.22 -0.87
CA GLY A 596 -8.51 -35.30 0.53
C GLY A 596 -7.73 -36.30 1.41
N ARG A 597 -6.71 -36.97 0.85
CA ARG A 597 -5.94 -37.97 1.59
C ARG A 597 -4.87 -37.35 2.46
N THR A 598 -4.79 -37.83 3.70
CA THR A 598 -3.72 -37.45 4.62
C THR A 598 -2.41 -38.06 4.13
N VAL A 599 -1.39 -37.21 4.02
CA VAL A 599 -0.02 -37.60 3.71
C VAL A 599 0.85 -37.27 4.91
N THR A 600 1.64 -38.25 5.35
CA THR A 600 2.66 -38.07 6.37
C THR A 600 4.04 -38.09 5.72
N TRP A 601 4.92 -37.19 6.15
CA TRP A 601 6.25 -37.03 5.56
C TRP A 601 7.33 -37.41 6.57
N ALA A 602 8.36 -38.11 6.09
CA ALA A 602 9.52 -38.47 6.89
C ALA A 602 10.80 -38.26 6.07
N SER A 603 11.88 -37.88 6.75
CA SER A 603 13.23 -37.84 6.17
C SER A 603 14.04 -39.01 6.71
N SER A 604 14.74 -39.72 5.84
CA SER A 604 15.68 -40.79 6.24
C SER A 604 16.89 -40.23 7.00
N ASN A 605 17.21 -38.95 6.85
CA ASN A 605 18.30 -38.28 7.55
C ASN A 605 17.99 -36.80 7.80
N THR A 606 17.52 -36.49 9.01
CA THR A 606 17.14 -35.14 9.43
C THR A 606 18.31 -34.21 9.70
N SER A 607 19.56 -34.72 9.76
CA SER A 607 20.75 -33.87 9.81
C SER A 607 21.13 -33.35 8.42
N VAL A 608 20.79 -34.07 7.35
CA VAL A 608 20.98 -33.65 5.96
C VAL A 608 19.81 -32.81 5.47
N ALA A 609 18.57 -33.28 5.63
CA ALA A 609 17.38 -32.53 5.22
C ALA A 609 16.18 -32.84 6.12
N THR A 610 15.42 -31.82 6.50
CA THR A 610 14.14 -31.96 7.22
C THR A 610 12.97 -31.70 6.30
N VAL A 611 11.82 -32.32 6.55
CA VAL A 611 10.58 -32.12 5.78
C VAL A 611 9.45 -31.70 6.71
N SER A 612 8.64 -30.72 6.30
CA SER A 612 7.45 -30.28 7.03
C SER A 612 6.25 -31.19 6.76
N ALA A 613 5.16 -31.00 7.52
CA ALA A 613 3.88 -31.66 7.25
C ALA A 613 3.28 -31.34 5.87
N SER A 614 3.68 -30.21 5.26
CA SER A 614 3.24 -29.81 3.92
C SER A 614 4.16 -30.31 2.80
N GLY A 615 5.20 -31.10 3.10
CA GLY A 615 6.18 -31.56 2.11
C GLY A 615 7.26 -30.54 1.76
N LEU A 616 7.42 -29.46 2.55
CA LEU A 616 8.49 -28.49 2.36
C LEU A 616 9.78 -29.04 2.95
N VAL A 617 10.79 -29.29 2.12
CA VAL A 617 12.09 -29.82 2.52
C VAL A 617 13.07 -28.68 2.71
N THR A 618 13.79 -28.66 3.83
CA THR A 618 14.89 -27.74 4.12
C THR A 618 16.21 -28.49 4.10
N GLY A 619 17.13 -28.11 3.21
CA GLY A 619 18.48 -28.65 3.18
C GLY A 619 19.31 -28.07 4.33
N LYS A 620 19.93 -28.92 5.14
CA LYS A 620 20.69 -28.53 6.34
C LYS A 620 22.19 -28.70 6.20
N VAL A 621 22.63 -29.81 5.63
CA VAL A 621 24.05 -30.14 5.43
C VAL A 621 24.16 -30.87 4.10
N ALA A 622 25.24 -30.63 3.35
CA ALA A 622 25.45 -31.32 2.07
C ALA A 622 25.47 -32.85 2.23
N GLY A 623 24.83 -33.54 1.28
CA GLY A 623 24.60 -34.97 1.33
C GLY A 623 23.25 -35.33 0.72
N THR A 624 22.83 -36.58 0.88
CA THR A 624 21.57 -37.08 0.34
C THR A 624 20.62 -37.56 1.45
N ALA A 625 19.35 -37.21 1.35
CA ALA A 625 18.29 -37.73 2.21
C ALA A 625 17.12 -38.22 1.36
N THR A 626 16.56 -39.38 1.71
CA THR A 626 15.32 -39.86 1.08
C THR A 626 14.13 -39.36 1.88
N ILE A 627 13.28 -38.58 1.23
CA ILE A 627 12.03 -38.08 1.78
C ILE A 627 10.91 -39.03 1.37
N THR A 628 10.20 -39.57 2.35
CA THR A 628 9.11 -40.53 2.15
C THR A 628 7.78 -39.87 2.46
N ALA A 629 6.85 -39.91 1.51
CA ALA A 629 5.45 -39.56 1.68
C ALA A 629 4.63 -40.85 1.86
N THR A 630 3.90 -40.96 2.96
CA THR A 630 3.07 -42.13 3.29
C THR A 630 1.60 -41.74 3.35
N SER A 631 0.73 -42.48 2.65
CA SER A 631 -0.73 -42.34 2.73
C SER A 631 -1.38 -43.73 2.73
N GLU A 632 -2.20 -44.02 3.75
CA GLU A 632 -2.88 -45.32 3.93
C GLU A 632 -1.92 -46.54 3.86
N GLY A 633 -0.69 -46.38 4.36
CA GLY A 633 0.34 -47.43 4.35
C GLY A 633 1.09 -47.58 3.02
N GLN A 634 0.73 -46.82 1.97
CA GLN A 634 1.47 -46.77 0.72
C GLN A 634 2.49 -45.65 0.72
N ASN A 635 3.68 -45.93 0.16
CA ASN A 635 4.82 -45.03 0.19
C ASN A 635 5.20 -44.53 -1.21
N GLY A 636 5.54 -43.26 -1.29
CA GLY A 636 6.27 -42.65 -2.39
C GLY A 636 7.53 -41.98 -1.86
N THR A 637 8.60 -41.97 -2.65
CA THR A 637 9.89 -41.42 -2.20
C THR A 637 10.44 -40.37 -3.16
N SER A 638 11.23 -39.45 -2.62
CA SER A 638 12.04 -38.49 -3.35
C SER A 638 13.44 -38.45 -2.73
N THR A 639 14.48 -38.59 -3.55
CA THR A 639 15.86 -38.51 -3.09
C THR A 639 16.35 -37.08 -3.24
N VAL A 640 16.40 -36.35 -2.12
CA VAL A 640 16.84 -34.96 -2.09
C VAL A 640 18.35 -34.91 -1.91
N THR A 641 19.04 -34.24 -2.84
CA THR A 641 20.48 -33.96 -2.73
C THR A 641 20.66 -32.53 -2.23
N VAL A 642 21.23 -32.38 -1.04
CA VAL A 642 21.65 -31.07 -0.53
C VAL A 642 23.07 -30.83 -1.01
N VAL A 643 23.28 -29.71 -1.68
CA VAL A 643 24.59 -29.27 -2.14
C VAL A 643 24.99 -27.99 -1.43
N HIS A 644 26.29 -27.79 -1.28
CA HIS A 644 26.81 -26.50 -0.87
C HIS A 644 26.81 -25.56 -2.08
N PRO A 645 26.45 -24.27 -1.94
CA PRO A 645 26.66 -23.28 -3.00
C PRO A 645 28.16 -23.17 -3.33
N PRO A 646 28.59 -23.11 -4.60
CA PRO A 646 30.02 -23.08 -4.94
C PRO A 646 30.69 -21.79 -4.45
N VAL A 647 31.94 -21.87 -4.02
CA VAL A 647 32.76 -20.68 -3.77
C VAL A 647 33.05 -19.97 -5.10
N ALA A 648 32.67 -18.70 -5.19
CA ALA A 648 32.93 -17.86 -6.36
C ALA A 648 34.16 -16.96 -6.18
N SER A 649 34.50 -16.59 -4.94
CA SER A 649 35.72 -15.84 -4.62
C SER A 649 36.19 -16.08 -3.20
N VAL A 650 37.45 -15.78 -2.91
CA VAL A 650 38.02 -15.80 -1.55
C VAL A 650 38.63 -14.43 -1.27
N SER A 651 38.23 -13.77 -0.18
CA SER A 651 38.89 -12.54 0.29
C SER A 651 39.81 -12.84 1.47
N VAL A 652 41.03 -12.28 1.45
CA VAL A 652 42.00 -12.40 2.55
C VAL A 652 42.17 -11.04 3.22
N THR A 653 42.09 -11.00 4.55
CA THR A 653 42.25 -9.78 5.36
C THR A 653 43.34 -9.98 6.42
N PRO A 654 44.26 -9.00 6.58
CA PRO A 654 44.52 -7.86 5.68
C PRO A 654 45.04 -8.31 4.31
N THR A 655 44.85 -7.48 3.27
CA THR A 655 45.37 -7.72 1.90
C THR A 655 46.86 -7.43 1.77
N SER A 656 47.44 -6.68 2.71
CA SER A 656 48.89 -6.48 2.83
C SER A 656 49.29 -6.18 4.27
N ALA A 657 50.47 -6.60 4.69
CA ALA A 657 51.01 -6.29 6.02
C ALA A 657 52.53 -6.38 6.10
N THR A 658 53.10 -5.76 7.13
CA THR A 658 54.52 -5.87 7.47
C THR A 658 54.69 -6.69 8.74
N VAL A 659 55.62 -7.64 8.75
CA VAL A 659 55.87 -8.56 9.87
C VAL A 659 57.36 -8.60 10.19
N PRO A 660 57.83 -8.21 11.38
CA PRO A 660 59.24 -8.38 11.74
C PRO A 660 59.69 -9.85 11.70
N VAL A 661 60.96 -10.10 11.42
CA VAL A 661 61.56 -11.44 11.55
C VAL A 661 61.31 -11.99 12.96
N GLY A 662 60.78 -13.21 13.06
CA GLY A 662 60.42 -13.89 14.29
C GLY A 662 59.00 -13.60 14.79
N SER A 663 58.34 -12.55 14.29
CA SER A 663 56.96 -12.21 14.66
C SER A 663 55.94 -12.96 13.81
N THR A 664 54.68 -12.96 14.28
CA THR A 664 53.56 -13.61 13.60
C THR A 664 52.41 -12.64 13.30
N LEU A 665 51.65 -12.93 12.25
CA LEU A 665 50.44 -12.20 11.85
C LEU A 665 49.33 -13.19 11.47
N GLN A 666 48.13 -13.01 12.00
CA GLN A 666 46.98 -13.83 11.63
C GLN A 666 46.27 -13.24 10.40
N LEU A 667 46.16 -14.02 9.32
CA LEU A 667 45.29 -13.70 8.19
C LEU A 667 43.95 -14.41 8.33
N THR A 668 42.89 -13.78 7.85
CA THR A 668 41.55 -14.39 7.77
C THR A 668 41.14 -14.52 6.30
N ALA A 669 40.74 -15.73 5.89
CA ALA A 669 40.16 -15.98 4.58
C ALA A 669 38.64 -16.16 4.69
N THR A 670 37.90 -15.46 3.85
CA THR A 670 36.44 -15.54 3.77
C THR A 670 36.04 -15.96 2.36
N PRO A 671 35.71 -17.25 2.15
CA PRO A 671 35.07 -17.72 0.92
C PRO A 671 33.70 -17.07 0.75
N LYS A 672 33.35 -16.70 -0.47
CA LYS A 672 32.08 -16.02 -0.80
C LYS A 672 31.41 -16.68 -2.00
N ASP A 673 30.08 -16.67 -2.00
CA ASP A 673 29.29 -17.09 -3.16
C ASP A 673 29.29 -16.02 -4.27
N ALA A 674 28.59 -16.30 -5.38
CA ALA A 674 28.50 -15.39 -6.53
C ALA A 674 27.80 -14.05 -6.21
N THR A 675 27.07 -13.96 -5.11
CA THR A 675 26.41 -12.72 -4.65
C THR A 675 27.29 -11.91 -3.69
N GLY A 676 28.47 -12.43 -3.32
CA GLY A 676 29.37 -11.83 -2.35
C GLY A 676 29.05 -12.19 -0.89
N SER A 677 28.10 -13.10 -0.65
CA SER A 677 27.74 -13.54 0.70
C SER A 677 28.79 -14.51 1.25
N PRO A 678 29.22 -14.37 2.52
CA PRO A 678 30.22 -15.25 3.12
C PRO A 678 29.70 -16.68 3.25
N LEU A 679 30.55 -17.65 2.92
CA LEU A 679 30.28 -19.08 3.03
C LEU A 679 31.04 -19.66 4.24
N THR A 680 30.31 -20.31 5.14
CA THR A 680 30.87 -20.99 6.32
C THR A 680 31.12 -22.46 6.04
N GLY A 681 31.92 -23.12 6.88
CA GLY A 681 32.20 -24.57 6.78
C GLY A 681 33.09 -24.98 5.60
N ARG A 682 33.66 -24.04 4.87
CA ARG A 682 34.53 -24.32 3.71
C ARG A 682 35.96 -24.57 4.12
N THR A 683 36.58 -25.55 3.48
CA THR A 683 37.98 -25.86 3.69
C THR A 683 38.83 -24.83 2.95
N VAL A 684 39.66 -24.10 3.70
CA VAL A 684 40.65 -23.17 3.15
C VAL A 684 42.03 -23.78 3.28
N THR A 685 42.78 -23.79 2.18
CA THR A 685 44.18 -24.18 2.13
C THR A 685 45.05 -22.94 1.98
N TRP A 686 46.15 -22.88 2.72
CA TRP A 686 47.07 -21.74 2.71
C TRP A 686 48.41 -22.13 2.10
N ALA A 687 48.99 -21.22 1.32
CA ALA A 687 50.31 -21.39 0.75
C ALA A 687 51.08 -20.07 0.82
N SER A 688 52.41 -20.16 0.95
CA SER A 688 53.32 -19.02 0.81
C SER A 688 54.07 -19.14 -0.51
N SER A 689 54.18 -18.05 -1.26
CA SER A 689 55.01 -17.99 -2.46
C SER A 689 56.51 -18.10 -2.16
N ASN A 690 56.92 -17.82 -0.93
CA ASN A 690 58.31 -17.92 -0.49
C ASN A 690 58.39 -18.27 1.01
N THR A 691 58.50 -19.56 1.31
CA THR A 691 58.55 -20.06 2.69
C THR A 691 59.83 -19.72 3.43
N SER A 692 60.92 -19.33 2.74
CA SER A 692 62.13 -18.86 3.41
C SER A 692 62.00 -17.41 3.92
N VAL A 693 61.05 -16.65 3.38
CA VAL A 693 60.72 -15.29 3.83
C VAL A 693 59.60 -15.33 4.85
N ALA A 694 58.48 -16.01 4.55
CA ALA A 694 57.36 -16.15 5.47
C ALA A 694 56.67 -17.51 5.33
N THR A 695 56.41 -18.19 6.43
CA THR A 695 55.61 -19.42 6.48
C THR A 695 54.16 -19.10 6.86
N VAL A 696 53.20 -19.93 6.47
CA VAL A 696 51.79 -19.80 6.87
C VAL A 696 51.25 -21.15 7.36
N SER A 697 50.52 -21.15 8.47
CA SER A 697 49.88 -22.34 9.03
C SER A 697 48.58 -22.72 8.29
N ALA A 698 48.03 -23.89 8.59
CA ALA A 698 46.71 -24.30 8.09
C ALA A 698 45.56 -23.37 8.56
N THR A 699 45.76 -22.58 9.63
CA THR A 699 44.79 -21.62 10.14
C THR A 699 45.02 -20.20 9.62
N GLY A 700 46.01 -19.97 8.74
CA GLY A 700 46.34 -18.65 8.23
C GLY A 700 47.28 -17.81 9.10
N LEU A 701 47.95 -18.43 10.10
CA LEU A 701 48.96 -17.75 10.91
C LEU A 701 50.27 -17.66 10.15
N VAL A 702 50.69 -16.45 9.80
CA VAL A 702 51.93 -16.14 9.09
C VAL A 702 53.06 -15.92 10.09
N THR A 703 54.25 -16.46 9.83
CA THR A 703 55.47 -16.23 10.62
C THR A 703 56.54 -15.64 9.71
N GLY A 704 57.10 -14.48 10.08
CA GLY A 704 58.23 -13.87 9.38
C GLY A 704 59.52 -14.62 9.69
N GLN A 705 60.21 -15.14 8.66
CA GLN A 705 61.43 -15.93 8.80
C GLN A 705 62.68 -15.10 8.48
N VAL A 706 62.68 -14.44 7.33
CA VAL A 706 63.82 -13.63 6.84
C VAL A 706 63.27 -12.38 6.16
N ALA A 707 63.98 -11.26 6.29
CA ALA A 707 63.60 -10.01 5.63
C ALA A 707 63.44 -10.21 4.11
N GLY A 708 62.33 -9.71 3.55
CA GLY A 708 61.96 -9.93 2.16
C GLY A 708 60.45 -9.80 1.95
N THR A 709 59.95 -10.25 0.80
CA THR A 709 58.51 -10.26 0.51
C THR A 709 58.00 -11.66 0.17
N ALA A 710 56.79 -11.97 0.58
CA ALA A 710 56.07 -13.21 0.26
C ALA A 710 54.59 -12.91 0.00
N ILE A 711 53.98 -13.64 -0.93
CA ILE A 711 52.53 -13.61 -1.14
C ILE A 711 51.94 -14.83 -0.45
N ILE A 712 50.99 -14.60 0.45
CA ILE A 712 50.22 -15.66 1.09
C ILE A 712 48.92 -15.84 0.32
N THR A 713 48.64 -17.06 -0.13
CA THR A 713 47.45 -17.42 -0.91
C THR A 713 46.53 -18.32 -0.09
N ALA A 714 45.27 -17.93 0.05
CA ALA A 714 44.20 -18.77 0.58
C ALA A 714 43.38 -19.33 -0.59
N THR A 715 43.17 -20.64 -0.63
CA THR A 715 42.40 -21.30 -1.71
C THR A 715 41.29 -22.17 -1.12
N SER A 716 40.08 -22.02 -1.67
CA SER A 716 38.90 -22.83 -1.34
C SER A 716 38.16 -23.17 -2.63
N GLU A 717 37.92 -24.47 -2.89
CA GLU A 717 37.19 -24.95 -4.07
C GLU A 717 37.73 -24.42 -5.42
N GLY A 718 39.06 -24.25 -5.51
CA GLY A 718 39.72 -23.75 -6.72
C GLY A 718 39.69 -22.23 -6.89
N GLN A 719 39.05 -21.48 -5.99
CA GLN A 719 39.11 -20.01 -5.95
C GLN A 719 40.13 -19.54 -4.91
N SER A 720 40.85 -18.48 -5.24
CA SER A 720 41.94 -17.98 -4.41
C SER A 720 41.82 -16.49 -4.07
N GLY A 721 42.29 -16.13 -2.89
CA GLY A 721 42.55 -14.76 -2.44
C GLY A 721 44.00 -14.65 -1.97
N THR A 722 44.57 -13.45 -2.01
CA THR A 722 45.99 -13.25 -1.66
C THR A 722 46.20 -12.10 -0.69
N ALA A 723 47.30 -12.18 0.07
CA ALA A 723 47.82 -11.10 0.89
C ALA A 723 49.32 -10.93 0.65
N ALA A 724 49.78 -9.68 0.49
CA ALA A 724 51.19 -9.34 0.34
C ALA A 724 51.85 -9.12 1.71
N ILE A 725 52.85 -9.93 2.05
CA ILE A 725 53.58 -9.85 3.32
C ILE A 725 54.99 -9.34 3.06
N THR A 726 55.35 -8.26 3.75
CA THR A 726 56.73 -7.75 3.80
C THR A 726 57.33 -8.12 5.14
N VAL A 727 58.38 -8.92 5.14
CA VAL A 727 59.14 -9.23 6.35
C VAL A 727 60.28 -8.25 6.51
N THR A 728 60.37 -7.59 7.66
CA THR A 728 61.44 -6.61 7.96
C THR A 728 62.46 -7.18 8.94
N PRO A 729 63.73 -6.72 8.91
CA PRO A 729 64.73 -7.14 9.89
C PRO A 729 64.25 -6.91 11.34
N PRO A 730 64.77 -7.66 12.33
CA PRO A 730 64.55 -7.33 13.74
C PRO A 730 65.07 -5.91 14.01
N GLY A 731 64.32 -5.11 14.78
CA GLY A 731 64.83 -3.82 15.26
C GLY A 731 66.09 -4.04 16.10
N THR A 732 67.16 -3.28 15.83
CA THR A 732 68.38 -3.36 16.64
C THR A 732 68.15 -2.65 17.98
N SER A 733 68.21 -3.40 19.09
CA SER A 733 68.13 -2.84 20.45
C SER A 733 69.34 -1.93 20.69
N GLN A 734 69.11 -0.64 20.94
CA GLN A 734 70.18 0.28 21.35
C GLN A 734 70.54 0.09 22.83
N PHE A 735 69.57 -0.30 23.65
CA PHE A 735 69.72 -0.54 25.09
C PHE A 735 69.27 -1.95 25.44
N GLY A 736 69.94 -2.58 26.41
CA GLY A 736 69.55 -3.88 26.96
C GLY A 736 68.46 -3.73 28.03
N HIS A 737 68.53 -2.65 28.80
CA HIS A 737 67.57 -2.31 29.86
C HIS A 737 67.25 -0.81 29.86
N VAL A 738 65.95 -0.48 29.90
CA VAL A 738 65.44 0.89 30.02
C VAL A 738 64.65 1.02 31.33
N PHE A 739 64.96 2.05 32.10
CA PHE A 739 64.35 2.37 33.39
C PHE A 739 63.71 3.76 33.30
N ILE A 740 62.51 3.90 33.84
CA ILE A 740 61.87 5.20 34.04
C ILE A 740 61.50 5.35 35.52
N VAL A 741 61.86 6.50 36.09
CA VAL A 741 61.33 6.99 37.37
C VAL A 741 60.48 8.21 37.04
N THR A 742 59.23 8.19 37.48
CA THR A 742 58.33 9.34 37.38
C THR A 742 58.09 9.87 38.79
N GLU A 743 58.56 11.09 39.03
CA GLU A 743 58.26 11.89 40.22
C GLU A 743 56.98 12.72 39.97
N GLU A 744 56.45 13.39 40.99
CA GLU A 744 55.15 14.06 41.01
C GLU A 744 55.21 15.59 41.19
N ASN A 745 54.17 16.20 40.63
CA ASN A 745 53.78 17.61 40.50
C ASN A 745 54.78 18.66 41.00
N THR A 746 55.87 18.87 40.24
CA THR A 746 56.89 19.87 40.55
C THR A 746 57.22 20.70 39.32
N ASP A 747 57.17 22.03 39.44
CA ASP A 747 57.61 22.92 38.36
C ASP A 747 59.10 22.71 38.05
N ALA A 748 59.47 22.67 36.77
CA ALA A 748 60.87 22.47 36.36
C ALA A 748 61.84 23.49 36.97
N VAL A 749 61.36 24.69 37.33
CA VAL A 749 62.18 25.74 37.95
C VAL A 749 62.52 25.48 39.41
N ASP A 750 61.74 24.64 40.09
CA ASP A 750 61.93 24.30 41.50
C ASP A 750 62.91 23.14 41.68
N VAL A 751 63.20 22.37 40.63
CA VAL A 751 64.27 21.35 40.59
C VAL A 751 65.61 22.05 40.33
N THR A 752 66.34 22.33 41.41
CA THR A 752 67.59 23.10 41.41
C THR A 752 68.69 22.35 42.13
N SER A 753 69.95 22.79 41.96
CA SER A 753 71.09 22.21 42.68
C SER A 753 70.99 22.35 44.21
N SER A 754 70.10 23.21 44.72
CA SER A 754 69.82 23.35 46.16
C SER A 754 68.68 22.45 46.66
N SER A 755 67.65 22.22 45.84
CA SER A 755 66.48 21.42 46.23
C SER A 755 66.66 19.93 45.94
N MET A 756 67.29 19.58 44.82
CA MET A 756 67.57 18.21 44.37
C MET A 756 69.00 18.07 43.82
N PRO A 757 70.04 18.21 44.66
CA PRO A 757 71.44 18.18 44.24
C PRO A 757 71.86 16.91 43.52
N TYR A 758 71.36 15.72 43.92
CA TYR A 758 71.72 14.47 43.27
C TYR A 758 71.15 14.39 41.85
N LEU A 759 69.85 14.65 41.67
CA LEU A 759 69.20 14.65 40.36
C LEU A 759 69.82 15.68 39.41
N MET A 760 70.06 16.90 39.88
CA MET A 760 70.74 17.93 39.09
C MET A 760 72.18 17.56 38.73
N GLY A 761 72.90 16.90 39.64
CA GLY A 761 74.24 16.37 39.36
C GLY A 761 74.22 15.35 38.22
N LEU A 762 73.24 14.44 38.19
CA LEU A 762 73.05 13.50 37.09
C LEU A 762 72.75 14.21 35.76
N ALA A 763 71.83 15.17 35.76
CA ALA A 763 71.49 15.90 34.54
C ALA A 763 72.67 16.72 33.97
N GLN A 764 73.48 17.33 34.83
CA GLN A 764 74.71 18.02 34.43
C GLN A 764 75.77 17.06 33.86
N GLN A 765 75.81 15.82 34.38
CA GLN A 765 76.77 14.82 33.91
C GLN A 765 76.35 14.17 32.59
N TYR A 766 75.04 14.00 32.35
CA TYR A 766 74.49 13.28 31.20
C TYR A 766 73.64 14.22 30.32
N GLY A 767 72.36 13.91 30.12
CA GLY A 767 71.48 14.69 29.26
C GLY A 767 70.34 15.36 30.03
N LEU A 768 70.00 16.59 29.64
CA LEU A 768 68.87 17.36 30.15
C LEU A 768 68.01 17.88 28.98
N SER A 769 66.69 17.76 29.09
CA SER A 769 65.78 18.50 28.21
C SER A 769 65.35 19.78 28.89
N THR A 770 65.68 20.93 28.29
CA THR A 770 65.33 22.26 28.85
C THR A 770 63.91 22.70 28.50
N GLN A 771 63.28 22.01 27.54
CA GLN A 771 61.96 22.32 26.98
C GLN A 771 61.06 21.06 27.00
N TYR A 772 61.01 20.36 28.13
CA TYR A 772 60.13 19.22 28.32
C TYR A 772 58.85 19.61 29.06
N TYR A 773 57.69 19.19 28.55
CA TYR A 773 56.38 19.58 29.07
C TYR A 773 55.53 18.36 29.36
N ALA A 774 54.77 18.42 30.44
CA ALA A 774 53.71 17.48 30.71
C ALA A 774 52.49 17.74 29.82
N ASN A 775 51.63 16.74 29.69
CA ASN A 775 50.55 16.73 28.71
C ASN A 775 49.23 17.24 29.29
N THR A 776 48.99 17.05 30.59
CA THR A 776 47.68 17.33 31.17
C THR A 776 47.71 17.52 32.69
N HIS A 777 46.53 17.80 33.26
CA HIS A 777 46.23 17.77 34.68
C HIS A 777 44.90 17.03 34.93
N PRO A 778 44.74 16.25 36.01
CA PRO A 778 45.73 15.89 37.05
C PRO A 778 46.55 14.62 36.68
N SER A 779 47.44 14.23 37.60
CA SER A 779 48.53 13.24 37.46
C SER A 779 48.24 12.02 36.59
N ILE A 780 47.13 11.29 36.82
CA ILE A 780 46.90 9.98 36.18
C ILE A 780 46.93 10.03 34.64
N GLY A 781 46.56 11.17 34.05
CA GLY A 781 46.57 11.37 32.61
C GLY A 781 47.99 11.29 32.04
N ASN A 782 48.98 11.85 32.73
CA ASN A 782 50.38 11.84 32.31
C ASN A 782 51.02 10.45 32.44
N TYR A 783 50.65 9.65 33.45
CA TYR A 783 51.07 8.24 33.53
C TYR A 783 50.49 7.41 32.39
N PHE A 784 49.22 7.63 32.03
CA PHE A 784 48.65 6.99 30.84
C PHE A 784 49.33 7.44 29.56
N GLU A 785 49.73 8.70 29.44
CA GLU A 785 50.49 9.20 28.30
C GLU A 785 51.86 8.50 28.20
N LEU A 786 52.56 8.32 29.33
CA LEU A 786 53.84 7.57 29.41
C LEU A 786 53.68 6.07 29.11
N ALA A 787 52.50 5.48 29.31
CA ALA A 787 52.26 4.05 29.08
C ALA A 787 51.57 3.74 27.74
N THR A 788 50.83 4.68 27.17
CA THR A 788 49.92 4.45 26.03
C THR A 788 50.04 5.51 24.93
N GLY A 789 50.75 6.60 25.19
CA GLY A 789 50.79 7.77 24.32
C GLY A 789 49.43 8.48 24.22
N GLN A 790 48.54 8.29 25.19
CA GLN A 790 47.21 8.89 25.23
C GLN A 790 46.78 9.27 26.65
N VAL A 791 46.16 10.44 26.77
CA VAL A 791 45.45 10.87 27.98
C VAL A 791 44.09 10.18 28.00
N LEU A 792 44.02 9.01 28.63
CA LEU A 792 42.80 8.18 28.68
C LEU A 792 41.78 8.66 29.72
N THR A 793 42.26 9.32 30.77
CA THR A 793 41.43 9.92 31.80
C THR A 793 42.24 10.94 32.60
N ASN A 794 41.55 11.97 33.08
CA ASN A 794 42.05 12.98 34.02
C ASN A 794 41.33 12.86 35.37
N ASN A 795 40.89 11.66 35.72
CA ASN A 795 40.27 11.37 37.00
C ASN A 795 41.18 10.42 37.77
N ASP A 796 41.95 10.95 38.72
CA ASP A 796 42.88 10.20 39.57
C ASP A 796 42.22 9.01 40.30
N GLY A 797 40.92 9.10 40.58
CA GLY A 797 40.15 8.01 41.20
C GLY A 797 39.75 6.88 40.25
N SER A 798 40.05 7.00 38.95
CA SER A 798 39.61 6.03 37.94
C SER A 798 40.19 4.64 38.20
N SER A 799 39.33 3.63 38.14
CA SER A 799 39.67 2.20 38.18
C SER A 799 39.35 1.48 36.87
N THR A 800 39.04 2.25 35.81
CA THR A 800 38.62 1.69 34.52
C THR A 800 39.79 0.98 33.85
N ILE A 801 39.59 -0.30 33.53
CA ILE A 801 40.53 -1.06 32.71
C ILE A 801 40.49 -0.56 31.27
N GLN A 802 41.64 -0.14 30.77
CA GLN A 802 41.84 0.44 29.45
C GLN A 802 42.24 -0.62 28.45
N THR A 803 41.43 -0.76 27.40
CA THR A 803 41.67 -1.71 26.30
C THR A 803 42.15 -0.95 25.06
N VAL A 804 43.32 -0.32 25.19
CA VAL A 804 43.98 0.44 24.11
C VAL A 804 45.37 -0.11 23.86
N ASP A 805 45.99 0.33 22.76
CA ASP A 805 47.40 0.06 22.49
C ASP A 805 48.32 0.70 23.52
N ASN A 806 49.34 -0.04 23.96
CA ASN A 806 50.16 0.33 25.11
C ASN A 806 51.52 -0.34 25.11
N VAL A 807 52.42 0.21 25.93
CA VAL A 807 53.80 -0.21 26.08
C VAL A 807 53.96 -1.70 26.40
N VAL A 808 53.07 -2.30 27.21
CA VAL A 808 53.15 -3.73 27.56
C VAL A 808 52.91 -4.59 26.34
N ARG A 809 51.88 -4.27 25.55
CA ARG A 809 51.57 -5.02 24.32
C ARG A 809 52.74 -4.98 23.35
N GLU A 810 53.30 -3.80 23.11
CA GLU A 810 54.37 -3.62 22.14
C GLU A 810 55.69 -4.26 22.59
N LEU A 811 55.99 -4.22 23.90
CA LEU A 811 57.13 -4.96 24.45
C LEU A 811 56.97 -6.47 24.29
N LEU A 812 55.81 -7.02 24.63
CA LEU A 812 55.55 -8.46 24.49
C LEU A 812 55.58 -8.90 23.03
N ALA A 813 55.03 -8.10 22.10
CA ALA A 813 55.08 -8.36 20.67
C ALA A 813 56.51 -8.38 20.12
N ALA A 814 57.40 -7.57 20.70
CA ALA A 814 58.83 -7.55 20.38
C ALA A 814 59.67 -8.57 21.18
N GLY A 815 59.04 -9.44 21.98
CA GLY A 815 59.74 -10.44 22.80
C GLY A 815 60.55 -9.85 23.96
N LYS A 816 60.19 -8.65 24.43
CA LYS A 816 60.86 -7.93 25.54
C LYS A 816 60.14 -8.20 26.86
N THR A 817 60.91 -8.24 27.94
CA THR A 817 60.39 -8.40 29.30
C THR A 817 60.16 -7.05 29.96
N TRP A 818 59.21 -6.97 30.87
CA TRP A 818 58.88 -5.73 31.58
C TRP A 818 58.50 -6.00 33.03
N LYS A 819 58.74 -5.03 33.93
CA LYS A 819 58.18 -4.99 35.30
C LYS A 819 57.88 -3.57 35.74
N SER A 820 56.92 -3.43 36.66
CA SER A 820 56.68 -2.19 37.42
C SER A 820 57.03 -2.43 38.88
N TYR A 821 58.01 -1.70 39.39
CA TYR A 821 58.53 -1.77 40.75
C TYR A 821 57.98 -0.61 41.56
N ALA A 822 57.00 -0.87 42.41
CA ALA A 822 56.29 0.17 43.15
C ALA A 822 56.55 0.09 44.65
N GLU A 823 56.95 1.21 45.27
CA GLU A 823 57.12 1.28 46.72
C GLU A 823 55.79 1.10 47.45
N ASN A 824 55.85 0.44 48.61
CA ASN A 824 54.70 0.10 49.45
C ASN A 824 53.59 -0.74 48.78
N LEU A 825 53.81 -1.28 47.57
CA LEU A 825 52.91 -2.28 47.00
C LEU A 825 52.83 -3.52 47.92
N PRO A 826 51.63 -4.02 48.29
CA PRO A 826 51.50 -5.06 49.31
C PRO A 826 52.14 -6.41 48.95
N ASN A 827 52.02 -6.83 47.68
CA ASN A 827 52.54 -8.09 47.16
C ASN A 827 52.63 -8.03 45.63
N ALA A 828 53.36 -8.97 45.03
CA ALA A 828 53.38 -9.13 43.58
C ALA A 828 51.99 -9.48 43.06
N CYS A 829 51.70 -9.08 41.81
CA CYS A 829 50.40 -9.27 41.17
C CYS A 829 49.25 -8.42 41.75
N TYR A 830 49.53 -7.47 42.64
CA TYR A 830 48.49 -6.60 43.22
C TYR A 830 47.95 -5.59 42.19
N LEU A 831 46.66 -5.71 41.86
CA LEU A 831 45.93 -4.81 40.94
C LEU A 831 44.89 -3.93 41.68
N GLY A 832 44.90 -3.95 43.02
CA GLY A 832 43.95 -3.19 43.84
C GLY A 832 44.17 -1.68 43.79
N GLY A 833 43.35 -0.94 44.56
CA GLY A 833 43.48 0.52 44.69
C GLY A 833 44.63 0.95 45.58
N ASP A 834 44.60 2.21 45.99
CA ASP A 834 45.63 2.80 46.84
C ASP A 834 45.72 2.11 48.21
N THR A 835 46.93 1.97 48.75
CA THR A 835 47.16 1.31 50.03
C THR A 835 48.47 1.74 50.69
N GLY A 836 48.40 2.18 51.95
CA GLY A 836 49.55 2.74 52.64
C GLY A 836 50.10 3.96 51.88
N GLY A 837 51.39 3.93 51.53
CA GLY A 837 52.03 4.94 50.68
C GLY A 837 51.97 4.67 49.17
N TYR A 838 51.39 3.55 48.74
CA TYR A 838 51.23 3.21 47.32
C TYR A 838 49.98 3.86 46.74
N ALA A 839 50.14 4.61 45.65
CA ALA A 839 49.05 5.17 44.86
C ALA A 839 48.97 4.47 43.49
N ARG A 840 47.84 3.82 43.18
CA ARG A 840 47.62 3.13 41.89
C ARG A 840 47.69 4.10 40.71
N LYS A 841 47.30 5.36 40.91
CA LYS A 841 47.37 6.39 39.85
C LYS A 841 48.79 6.60 39.31
N HIS A 842 49.83 6.36 40.11
CA HIS A 842 51.25 6.42 39.67
C HIS A 842 51.72 5.13 38.99
N ASN A 843 50.87 4.09 38.94
CA ASN A 843 51.16 2.79 38.36
C ASN A 843 49.99 2.30 37.49
N VAL A 844 49.69 3.07 36.43
CA VAL A 844 48.57 2.79 35.50
C VAL A 844 48.68 1.46 34.76
N PHE A 845 49.83 0.77 34.83
CA PHE A 845 50.00 -0.59 34.31
C PHE A 845 48.96 -1.55 34.89
N ALA A 846 48.53 -1.37 36.14
CA ALA A 846 47.46 -2.17 36.75
C ALA A 846 46.09 -1.99 36.08
N LEU A 847 45.92 -0.92 35.30
CA LEU A 847 44.70 -0.57 34.59
C LEU A 847 44.78 -0.89 33.08
N LEU A 848 45.87 -1.45 32.57
CA LEU A 848 45.96 -1.86 31.17
C LEU A 848 45.38 -3.26 31.00
N SER A 849 44.52 -3.46 30.00
CA SER A 849 43.86 -4.75 29.76
C SER A 849 44.83 -5.92 29.56
N ASP A 850 45.98 -5.68 28.91
CA ASP A 850 47.04 -6.66 28.68
C ASP A 850 47.68 -7.16 29.98
N VAL A 851 47.52 -6.40 31.07
CA VAL A 851 47.98 -6.72 32.42
C VAL A 851 46.81 -7.24 33.27
N ALA A 852 45.75 -6.44 33.40
CA ALA A 852 44.61 -6.73 34.27
C ALA A 852 43.87 -8.03 33.90
N ASN A 853 43.84 -8.37 32.61
CA ASN A 853 43.18 -9.59 32.12
C ASN A 853 44.15 -10.76 31.94
N ASN A 854 45.41 -10.62 32.36
CA ASN A 854 46.42 -11.68 32.22
C ASN A 854 47.19 -11.88 33.53
N ALA A 855 46.91 -12.99 34.21
CA ALA A 855 47.51 -13.31 35.50
C ALA A 855 49.05 -13.34 35.49
N THR A 856 49.68 -13.73 34.37
CA THR A 856 51.15 -13.73 34.26
C THR A 856 51.69 -12.30 34.17
N GLN A 857 51.04 -11.46 33.37
CA GLN A 857 51.46 -10.07 33.22
C GLN A 857 51.16 -9.24 34.47
N ALA A 858 50.05 -9.52 35.17
CA ALA A 858 49.76 -8.91 36.47
C ALA A 858 50.92 -9.09 37.45
N CYS A 859 51.55 -10.26 37.47
CA CYS A 859 52.67 -10.57 38.37
C CYS A 859 53.99 -9.87 38.01
N ASN A 860 54.05 -9.11 36.92
CA ASN A 860 55.16 -8.19 36.64
C ASN A 860 55.03 -6.86 37.42
N ILE A 861 53.89 -6.61 38.07
CA ILE A 861 53.75 -5.54 39.07
C ILE A 861 54.20 -6.10 40.42
N VAL A 862 55.30 -5.56 40.92
CA VAL A 862 56.01 -6.09 42.09
C VAL A 862 56.36 -4.98 43.10
N PRO A 863 56.49 -5.32 44.39
CA PRO A 863 57.00 -4.37 45.38
C PRO A 863 58.41 -3.90 45.01
N PHE A 864 58.73 -2.63 45.26
CA PHE A 864 60.05 -2.05 44.97
C PHE A 864 61.20 -2.81 45.66
N THR A 865 60.96 -3.50 46.78
CA THR A 865 61.94 -4.37 47.43
C THR A 865 62.45 -5.52 46.54
N GLN A 866 61.73 -5.87 45.46
CA GLN A 866 62.18 -6.82 44.45
C GLN A 866 63.28 -6.22 43.55
N PHE A 867 63.33 -4.90 43.36
CA PHE A 867 64.26 -4.25 42.43
C PHE A 867 65.74 -4.51 42.77
N PRO A 868 66.22 -4.32 44.01
CA PRO A 868 67.60 -4.67 44.38
C PRO A 868 67.90 -6.17 44.21
N THR A 869 66.90 -7.03 44.42
CA THR A 869 67.06 -8.49 44.26
C THR A 869 67.25 -8.85 42.79
N ASP A 870 66.42 -8.30 41.90
CA ASP A 870 66.54 -8.53 40.45
C ASP A 870 67.85 -7.94 39.89
N LEU A 871 68.27 -6.77 40.40
CA LEU A 871 69.55 -6.15 40.06
C LEU A 871 70.73 -7.04 40.47
N ALA A 872 70.75 -7.53 41.71
CA ALA A 872 71.83 -8.39 42.21
C ALA A 872 71.91 -9.73 41.48
N ASN A 873 70.76 -10.28 41.06
CA ASN A 873 70.68 -11.56 40.37
C ASN A 873 70.87 -11.46 38.84
N GLY A 874 71.00 -10.25 38.28
CA GLY A 874 71.09 -10.04 36.84
C GLY A 874 69.79 -10.42 36.10
N THR A 875 68.64 -10.30 36.76
CA THR A 875 67.32 -10.68 36.23
C THR A 875 66.40 -9.48 36.01
N LEU A 876 66.98 -8.29 35.82
CA LEU A 876 66.23 -7.09 35.46
C LEU A 876 65.51 -7.29 34.11
N PRO A 877 64.30 -6.76 33.93
CA PRO A 877 63.58 -6.84 32.67
C PRO A 877 64.15 -5.86 31.64
N SER A 878 63.80 -6.04 30.37
CA SER A 878 64.14 -5.06 29.33
C SER A 878 63.57 -3.66 29.64
N PHE A 879 62.35 -3.58 30.21
CA PHE A 879 61.74 -2.32 30.64
C PHE A 879 61.35 -2.35 32.12
N SER A 880 61.78 -1.34 32.87
CA SER A 880 61.46 -1.16 34.30
C SER A 880 60.77 0.18 34.54
N ASN A 881 59.52 0.13 34.98
CA ASN A 881 58.81 1.30 35.52
C ASN A 881 59.05 1.34 37.04
N ILE A 882 59.61 2.43 37.57
CA ILE A 882 59.91 2.58 38.99
C ILE A 882 58.99 3.65 39.56
N VAL A 883 58.23 3.29 40.59
CA VAL A 883 57.17 4.12 41.17
C VAL A 883 57.50 4.39 42.65
N PRO A 884 57.99 5.59 42.99
CA PRO A 884 58.15 6.03 44.37
C PRO A 884 56.80 6.06 45.11
N ASN A 885 56.83 5.96 46.44
CA ASN A 885 55.62 6.16 47.25
C ASN A 885 55.28 7.66 47.38
N LEU A 886 54.12 7.96 47.96
CA LEU A 886 53.64 9.33 48.15
C LEU A 886 54.63 10.27 48.87
N CYS A 887 55.57 9.79 49.70
CA CYS A 887 56.54 10.68 50.36
C CYS A 887 57.89 10.77 49.61
N ASN A 888 58.13 9.88 48.66
CA ASN A 888 59.36 9.84 47.88
C ASN A 888 59.16 10.32 46.45
N ASP A 889 57.95 10.73 46.08
CA ASP A 889 57.54 11.20 44.75
C ASP A 889 57.76 12.70 44.52
N ALA A 890 58.41 13.41 45.44
CA ALA A 890 58.67 14.85 45.35
C ALA A 890 57.44 15.77 45.46
N HIS A 891 56.25 15.24 45.76
CA HIS A 891 55.03 16.05 45.89
C HIS A 891 54.50 16.09 47.33
N ASP A 892 54.21 14.95 47.97
CA ASP A 892 53.59 14.99 49.31
C ASP A 892 54.62 15.23 50.43
N CYS A 893 55.90 15.10 50.10
CA CYS A 893 57.05 15.40 50.95
C CYS A 893 58.04 16.31 50.20
N SER A 894 59.08 16.79 50.90
CA SER A 894 60.01 17.76 50.31
C SER A 894 60.81 17.18 49.13
N LEU A 895 61.16 18.04 48.16
CA LEU A 895 62.08 17.69 47.05
C LEU A 895 63.39 17.04 47.54
N SER A 896 63.91 17.49 48.69
CA SER A 896 65.11 16.91 49.31
C SER A 896 64.91 15.51 49.90
N THR A 897 63.66 15.09 50.13
CA THR A 897 63.31 13.72 50.53
C THR A 897 63.33 12.79 49.32
N ALA A 898 62.68 13.20 48.22
CA ALA A 898 62.76 12.49 46.94
C ALA A 898 64.20 12.40 46.41
N ASP A 899 64.98 13.48 46.46
CA ASP A 899 66.39 13.47 45.99
C ASP A 899 67.27 12.50 46.81
N ARG A 900 67.04 12.41 48.13
CA ARG A 900 67.71 11.41 48.99
C ARG A 900 67.26 10.00 48.64
N TRP A 901 65.98 9.81 48.32
CA TRP A 901 65.46 8.53 47.90
C TRP A 901 66.09 8.08 46.57
N LEU A 902 66.14 8.97 45.57
CA LEU A 902 66.81 8.73 44.30
C LEU A 902 68.29 8.37 44.52
N SER A 903 69.00 9.12 45.36
CA SER A 903 70.40 8.84 45.69
C SER A 903 70.59 7.46 46.34
N ALA A 904 69.74 7.09 47.29
CA ALA A 904 69.85 5.81 47.99
C ALA A 904 69.48 4.60 47.11
N ASN A 905 68.47 4.75 46.25
CA ASN A 905 67.84 3.62 45.57
C ASN A 905 68.23 3.48 44.09
N ILE A 906 68.59 4.58 43.42
CA ILE A 906 68.95 4.59 41.99
C ILE A 906 70.46 4.58 41.79
N ALA A 907 71.27 5.15 42.68
CA ALA A 907 72.73 5.10 42.55
C ALA A 907 73.30 3.66 42.42
N PRO A 908 72.78 2.63 43.13
CA PRO A 908 73.23 1.25 42.94
C PRO A 908 72.98 0.70 41.52
N LEU A 909 71.87 1.08 40.88
CA LEU A 909 71.60 0.74 39.48
C LEU A 909 72.68 1.34 38.58
N LEU A 910 72.94 2.65 38.74
CA LEU A 910 73.91 3.37 37.91
C LEU A 910 75.34 2.82 38.05
N ALA A 911 75.71 2.31 39.23
CA ALA A 911 77.00 1.69 39.46
C ALA A 911 77.11 0.24 38.94
N SER A 912 75.99 -0.38 38.56
CA SER A 912 75.97 -1.80 38.21
C SER A 912 76.59 -2.11 36.84
N PRO A 913 77.24 -3.28 36.66
CA PRO A 913 77.77 -3.69 35.36
C PRO A 913 76.69 -3.79 34.27
N VAL A 914 75.49 -4.27 34.63
CA VAL A 914 74.35 -4.39 33.71
C VAL A 914 73.95 -3.03 33.14
N PHE A 915 73.88 -2.00 34.00
CA PHE A 915 73.58 -0.66 33.52
C PHE A 915 74.74 -0.05 32.72
N GLN A 916 75.99 -0.28 33.13
CA GLN A 916 77.16 0.28 32.45
C GLN A 916 77.40 -0.30 31.05
N GLN A 917 76.87 -1.49 30.76
CA GLN A 917 76.95 -2.09 29.44
C GLN A 917 76.12 -1.32 28.41
N ASP A 918 74.82 -1.16 28.65
CA ASP A 918 73.89 -0.54 27.72
C ASP A 918 72.56 -0.10 28.38
N GLY A 919 72.62 0.32 29.65
CA GLY A 919 71.47 0.82 30.39
C GLY A 919 71.05 2.23 29.97
N LEU A 920 69.74 2.49 30.06
CA LEU A 920 69.13 3.81 29.91
C LEU A 920 68.23 4.08 31.10
N LEU A 921 68.49 5.13 31.85
CA LEU A 921 67.61 5.63 32.90
C LEU A 921 67.05 6.99 32.48
N ILE A 922 65.74 7.14 32.64
CA ILE A 922 65.01 8.39 32.43
C ILE A 922 64.40 8.78 33.78
N ILE A 923 64.58 10.03 34.19
CA ILE A 923 63.90 10.61 35.36
C ILE A 923 63.12 11.81 34.87
N THR A 924 61.81 11.81 35.11
CA THR A 924 60.89 12.89 34.74
C THR A 924 59.90 13.13 35.87
N PHE A 925 59.17 14.23 35.77
CA PHE A 925 57.97 14.47 36.58
C PHE A 925 56.73 14.33 35.71
N ASP A 926 55.59 14.02 36.31
CA ASP A 926 54.32 13.79 35.62
C ASP A 926 53.64 15.11 35.18
N GLU A 927 53.60 16.14 36.01
CA GLU A 927 53.10 17.49 35.72
C GLU A 927 53.77 18.57 36.58
N ALA A 928 53.51 19.84 36.27
CA ALA A 928 54.07 20.97 36.98
C ALA A 928 53.13 21.47 38.08
N GLY A 929 53.65 22.11 39.14
CA GLY A 929 52.83 22.55 40.26
C GLY A 929 51.99 23.80 39.97
N GLY A 930 52.56 24.77 39.24
CA GLY A 930 51.93 26.06 38.92
C GLY A 930 51.90 26.42 37.44
N ASP A 931 52.76 25.81 36.62
CA ASP A 931 52.75 25.96 35.17
C ASP A 931 51.71 25.04 34.52
N ASN A 932 50.95 25.56 33.55
CA ASN A 932 49.98 24.79 32.75
C ASN A 932 50.29 24.86 31.24
N ALA A 933 51.46 25.39 30.86
CA ALA A 933 51.87 25.49 29.47
C ALA A 933 51.85 24.12 28.79
N LEU A 934 51.30 24.08 27.58
CA LEU A 934 51.15 22.85 26.78
C LEU A 934 50.36 21.72 27.46
N GLY A 935 49.53 22.05 28.45
CA GLY A 935 48.55 21.14 29.05
C GLY A 935 48.88 20.75 30.49
N GLY A 936 50.13 20.37 30.78
CA GLY A 936 50.60 19.97 32.12
C GLY A 936 51.77 20.81 32.67
N GLY A 937 52.21 21.84 31.95
CA GLY A 937 53.32 22.70 32.36
C GLY A 937 54.72 22.14 32.07
N ARG A 938 55.74 22.98 32.24
CA ARG A 938 57.14 22.57 32.05
C ARG A 938 57.64 21.79 33.25
N VAL A 939 58.10 20.56 33.00
CA VAL A 939 58.59 19.64 34.03
C VAL A 939 60.05 19.26 33.78
N PHE A 940 60.73 18.82 34.83
CA PHE A 940 62.11 18.37 34.72
C PHE A 940 62.19 17.03 33.98
N TRP A 941 63.17 16.87 33.08
CA TRP A 941 63.44 15.62 32.39
C TRP A 941 64.94 15.44 32.16
N ALA A 942 65.49 14.33 32.67
CA ALA A 942 66.89 13.98 32.49
C ALA A 942 67.05 12.54 31.98
N VAL A 943 68.13 12.34 31.22
CA VAL A 943 68.51 11.03 30.69
C VAL A 943 69.92 10.67 31.07
N ILE A 944 70.07 9.46 31.59
CA ILE A 944 71.31 8.92 32.12
C ILE A 944 71.59 7.61 31.38
N SER A 945 72.74 7.54 30.73
CA SER A 945 73.19 6.32 30.05
C SER A 945 74.70 6.40 29.80
N PRO A 946 75.41 5.27 29.82
CA PRO A 946 76.78 5.20 29.31
C PRO A 946 76.89 5.65 27.84
N LYS A 947 75.80 5.54 27.07
CA LYS A 947 75.70 5.93 25.66
C LYS A 947 75.18 7.35 25.45
N ALA A 948 74.76 8.05 26.51
CA ALA A 948 74.30 9.43 26.40
C ALA A 948 75.48 10.39 26.23
N LYS A 949 75.27 11.46 25.45
CA LYS A 949 76.21 12.58 25.36
C LYS A 949 76.33 13.25 26.72
N ARG A 950 77.57 13.42 27.20
CA ARG A 950 77.85 14.01 28.52
C ARG A 950 77.59 15.52 28.52
N GLY A 951 76.89 16.01 29.54
CA GLY A 951 76.50 17.42 29.70
C GLY A 951 75.64 17.99 28.57
N TYR A 952 74.94 17.14 27.81
CA TYR A 952 74.15 17.57 26.66
C TYR A 952 72.82 18.17 27.10
N GLN A 953 72.45 19.32 26.51
CA GLN A 953 71.17 19.95 26.74
C GLN A 953 70.42 20.09 25.42
N SER A 954 69.18 19.61 25.38
CA SER A 954 68.28 19.85 24.25
C SER A 954 67.35 21.02 24.53
N SER A 955 67.11 21.81 23.49
CA SER A 955 66.08 22.85 23.46
C SER A 955 64.88 22.45 22.58
N ILE A 956 64.84 21.22 22.07
CA ILE A 956 63.68 20.72 21.33
C ILE A 956 62.51 20.55 22.31
N THR A 957 61.32 20.98 21.89
CA THR A 957 60.10 20.79 22.68
C THR A 957 59.69 19.32 22.66
N TYR A 958 59.62 18.72 23.85
CA TYR A 958 59.24 17.32 24.06
C TYR A 958 58.08 17.20 25.05
N GLN A 959 57.35 16.09 24.98
CA GLN A 959 56.27 15.70 25.89
C GLN A 959 56.36 14.20 26.24
N HIS A 960 55.51 13.69 27.13
CA HIS A 960 55.51 12.26 27.53
C HIS A 960 55.50 11.24 26.37
N PRO A 961 54.80 11.48 25.24
CA PRO A 961 54.88 10.59 24.08
C PRO A 961 56.29 10.46 23.50
N SER A 962 57.12 11.51 23.58
CA SER A 962 58.51 11.46 23.12
C SER A 962 59.34 10.53 24.00
N THR A 963 59.09 10.54 25.32
CA THR A 963 59.71 9.61 26.27
C THR A 963 59.28 8.17 25.99
N LEU A 964 57.99 7.91 25.80
CA LEU A 964 57.50 6.58 25.46
C LEU A 964 58.08 6.07 24.13
N ARG A 965 58.16 6.95 23.11
CA ARG A 965 58.83 6.63 21.84
C ARG A 965 60.30 6.27 22.05
N LEU A 966 61.03 7.04 22.87
CA LEU A 966 62.44 6.78 23.17
C LEU A 966 62.62 5.41 23.85
N ILE A 967 61.78 5.08 24.84
CA ILE A 967 61.81 3.80 25.55
C ILE A 967 61.66 2.63 24.57
N LEU A 968 60.59 2.65 23.77
CA LEU A 968 60.27 1.57 22.85
C LEU A 968 61.32 1.44 21.74
N LYS A 969 61.69 2.56 21.11
CA LYS A 969 62.70 2.59 20.05
C LYS A 969 64.05 2.11 20.57
N GLY A 970 64.44 2.56 21.76
CA GLY A 970 65.68 2.16 22.41
C GLY A 970 65.78 0.66 22.66
N LEU A 971 64.65 0.01 22.92
CA LEU A 971 64.54 -1.45 23.09
C LEU A 971 64.39 -2.21 21.76
N GLY A 972 64.44 -1.52 20.62
CA GLY A 972 64.29 -2.14 19.29
C GLY A 972 62.84 -2.46 18.92
N VAL A 973 61.86 -1.92 19.64
CA VAL A 973 60.44 -2.01 19.28
C VAL A 973 60.16 -1.03 18.14
N THR A 974 59.43 -1.48 17.12
CA THR A 974 59.20 -0.71 15.89
C THR A 974 57.78 -0.15 15.76
N VAL A 975 56.89 -0.52 16.67
CA VAL A 975 55.51 -0.02 16.74
C VAL A 975 55.36 0.78 18.03
N TYR A 976 54.76 1.95 17.94
CA TYR A 976 54.64 2.89 19.05
C TYR A 976 53.16 3.23 19.27
N PRO A 977 52.63 3.09 20.49
CA PRO A 977 51.22 3.32 20.78
C PRO A 977 50.89 4.81 20.83
N GLY A 978 49.67 5.16 20.44
CA GLY A 978 49.13 6.52 20.58
C GLY A 978 49.98 7.60 19.92
N ALA A 979 50.10 8.74 20.59
CA ALA A 979 50.87 9.90 20.13
C ALA A 979 52.37 9.61 20.01
N ALA A 980 52.89 8.54 20.64
CA ALA A 980 54.32 8.19 20.57
C ALA A 980 54.75 7.86 19.12
N ALA A 981 53.84 7.38 18.27
CA ALA A 981 54.12 7.12 16.85
C ALA A 981 54.59 8.36 16.09
N SER A 982 54.04 9.53 16.41
CA SER A 982 54.34 10.80 15.75
C SER A 982 55.16 11.77 16.60
N ALA A 983 55.41 11.44 17.86
CA ALA A 983 56.14 12.31 18.78
C ALA A 983 57.58 12.57 18.30
N PRO A 984 58.14 13.78 18.53
CA PRO A 984 59.53 14.08 18.22
C PRO A 984 60.50 13.05 18.81
N ASP A 985 61.51 12.67 18.03
CA ASP A 985 62.49 11.67 18.40
C ASP A 985 63.56 12.25 19.33
N MET A 986 63.96 11.48 20.35
CA MET A 986 64.97 11.89 21.35
C MET A 986 66.33 11.22 21.12
N SER A 987 66.59 10.65 19.93
CA SER A 987 67.89 10.02 19.64
C SER A 987 69.07 10.99 19.70
N GLU A 988 68.83 12.31 19.62
CA GLU A 988 69.89 13.31 19.68
C GLU A 988 70.65 13.33 21.01
N PHE A 989 70.08 12.79 22.08
CA PHE A 989 70.76 12.65 23.37
C PHE A 989 71.89 11.62 23.36
N PHE A 990 71.97 10.78 22.32
CA PHE A 990 72.91 9.67 22.23
C PHE A 990 73.88 9.89 21.07
N THR A 991 75.08 9.32 21.20
CA THR A 991 75.98 9.20 20.04
C THR A 991 75.42 8.13 19.09
N PRO A 992 75.40 8.37 17.76
CA PRO A 992 74.90 7.43 16.76
C PRO A 992 75.53 6.04 16.85
#